data_AF-A0A485K7Z8-F1
#
_entry.id   AF-A0A485K7Z8-F1
#
_cell.length_a   1.000
_cell.length_b   1.000
_cell.length_c   1.000
_cell.angle_alpha   90.00
_cell.angle_beta   90.00
_cell.angle_gamma   90.00
#
_symmetry.space_group_name_H-M   'P 1'
#
loop_
_entity.id
_entity.type
_entity.pdbx_description
1 polymer ?
#
loop_
_entity_poly.entity_id
_entity_poly.type
_entity_poly.pdbx_seq_one_letter_code
_entity_poly.pdbx_strand_id
1 'polypeptide(L)'
;MQPPWVLSAAVACVVTLYCARVGHASPSILFNMNIEIEGRHVPLVFHDGLEPIDVIEDFRAQHRLSLDFQQRALQTVCKSLSCTRASPVVYQTAVHGDNNEPIGTFELLQDDEPADAVHAFAARHGMSKAFAHNLLHSLCNVPSITCTRDGTLLFRQAIRDETGAFLGTLEVLDTVEPVDTIFAFLQPLFAADRARMEHMLRQLLHVVCRQPGVTCARTYPRLFHRRITDANGTDHGLLEIFYGQEPVDMVFAFGEGAGLSSAMQRNLLVTVCNDALTRPYCTRDRAQVFSAPIQLDESGNAGVLTLYDGDEVADVLFHFGRRANLTFGAKSQLFSLLCNRPPITCTRGHAVVYSRRVALDPSATDEDAMGRLEIMEGDEPADAVYAFAAAHQLTNDVREHVLNTVCDDMHQTLNVSCTRFAPVVFQVPISKNASEPPVGVLQVLQGEEPVDAIVRFGREHDLDEFAQKSILDGVCEASQLPCTRERSLLYVAVVNNEGVPFYADDEPADVVHWYGTDRNWTFVERKEWLAELCRIRRAGAPLLNCSRAEARLFKLPVMETPTKEIGVLEVLEDQEPIDQVYAFLEKHDLFQTAPVNTSLRNVTCANVQCVRDRPRRILFSMHATYMGLPHTIQLVQPEEDWICTEAHGSKKCQHYVEVKSTSYCAKQMPGWPECANIMGDALRHQLTLYEEALWKLPNTKDLYAKLGLVKGATSDEIEAAYHRLVLRFNNMTEPQKYEKLRAAYETLHDPEKKFYYDLPCLKFFGLCGKRQADGGISISMDN
;
A
#
# COMPACT_ATOMS: atom_id res chain seq x y z
N MET A 1 15.23 -40.32 47.39
CA MET A 1 16.59 -39.85 47.03
C MET A 1 16.77 -38.47 47.62
N GLN A 2 17.67 -38.36 48.59
CA GLN A 2 18.05 -37.10 49.23
C GLN A 2 18.85 -36.21 48.24
N PRO A 3 18.62 -34.89 48.18
CA PRO A 3 19.55 -33.98 47.52
C PRO A 3 20.64 -33.51 48.50
N PRO A 4 21.80 -33.10 47.97
CA PRO A 4 23.05 -32.96 48.71
C PRO A 4 23.14 -31.63 49.48
N TRP A 5 24.00 -31.68 50.49
CA TRP A 5 24.33 -30.62 51.42
C TRP A 5 25.08 -29.49 50.71
N VAL A 6 24.56 -28.26 50.80
CA VAL A 6 25.35 -27.04 50.59
C VAL A 6 25.72 -26.52 51.98
N LEU A 7 27.00 -26.57 52.28
CA LEU A 7 27.62 -26.00 53.48
C LEU A 7 27.46 -24.47 53.45
N SER A 8 26.44 -23.95 54.14
CA SER A 8 26.44 -22.56 54.61
C SER A 8 27.43 -22.45 55.76
N ALA A 9 28.62 -21.91 55.50
CA ALA A 9 29.52 -21.44 56.54
C ALA A 9 28.85 -20.21 57.19
N ALA A 10 28.12 -20.44 58.28
CA ALA A 10 27.67 -19.38 59.16
C ALA A 10 28.91 -18.77 59.84
N VAL A 11 29.32 -17.59 59.38
CA VAL A 11 30.26 -16.75 60.13
C VAL A 11 29.51 -16.21 61.34
N ALA A 12 29.64 -16.91 62.46
CA ALA A 12 29.18 -16.43 63.76
C ALA A 12 30.14 -15.31 64.20
N CYS A 13 29.75 -14.05 64.01
CA CYS A 13 30.43 -12.92 64.61
C CYS A 13 30.13 -12.94 66.12
N VAL A 14 31.02 -13.55 66.90
CA VAL A 14 30.92 -13.56 68.37
C VAL A 14 31.30 -12.17 68.86
N VAL A 15 30.31 -11.33 69.14
CA VAL A 15 30.50 -10.08 69.87
C VAL A 15 30.91 -10.43 71.30
N THR A 16 32.22 -10.48 71.54
CA THR A 16 32.77 -10.71 72.87
C THR A 16 32.97 -9.34 73.51
N LEU A 17 32.10 -8.96 74.45
CA LEU A 17 32.32 -7.81 75.31
C LEU A 17 33.50 -8.12 76.26
N TYR A 18 34.70 -7.78 75.82
CA TYR A 18 35.89 -7.83 76.66
C TYR A 18 36.06 -6.51 77.40
N CYS A 19 35.71 -6.48 78.69
CA CYS A 19 36.26 -5.50 79.62
C CYS A 19 37.74 -5.85 79.86
N ALA A 20 38.62 -5.42 78.97
CA ALA A 20 40.06 -5.50 79.19
C ALA A 20 40.46 -4.48 80.27
N ARG A 21 40.67 -4.94 81.51
CA ARG A 21 41.44 -4.19 82.51
C ARG A 21 42.91 -4.18 82.07
N VAL A 22 43.30 -3.13 81.37
CA VAL A 22 44.72 -2.79 81.21
C VAL A 22 45.18 -2.15 82.52
N GLY A 23 46.16 -2.78 83.17
CA GLY A 23 46.87 -2.16 84.29
C GLY A 23 47.74 -1.03 83.75
N HIS A 24 47.24 0.20 83.78
CA HIS A 24 48.05 1.39 83.57
C HIS A 24 48.37 2.04 84.92
N ALA A 25 49.63 2.46 85.07
CA ALA A 25 50.05 3.44 86.05
C ALA A 25 49.09 4.62 86.05
N SER A 26 48.75 5.16 87.22
CA SER A 26 47.83 6.29 87.38
C SER A 26 48.16 7.39 86.34
N PRO A 27 47.28 7.64 85.36
CA PRO A 27 47.62 8.51 84.26
C PRO A 27 47.75 9.95 84.77
N SER A 28 48.86 10.59 84.41
CA SER A 28 49.21 11.95 84.81
C SER A 28 48.07 12.91 84.44
N ILE A 29 47.63 13.73 85.39
CA ILE A 29 46.64 14.78 85.11
C ILE A 29 47.35 15.85 84.27
N LEU A 30 46.88 16.06 83.04
CA LEU A 30 47.43 17.05 82.12
C LEU A 30 46.77 18.42 82.28
N PHE A 31 45.47 18.44 82.56
CA PHE A 31 44.68 19.65 82.69
C PHE A 31 43.48 19.40 83.58
N ASN A 32 43.09 20.40 84.37
CA ASN A 32 41.83 20.38 85.10
C ASN A 32 41.08 21.70 84.91
N MET A 33 39.76 21.62 84.92
CA MET A 33 38.89 22.78 84.82
C MET A 33 37.71 22.59 85.77
N ASN A 34 37.39 23.59 86.59
CA ASN A 34 36.23 23.52 87.46
C ASN A 34 34.99 23.99 86.69
N ILE A 35 33.99 23.11 86.58
CA ILE A 35 32.70 23.41 85.96
C ILE A 35 31.67 23.61 87.07
N GLU A 36 30.90 24.70 86.99
CA GLU A 36 29.79 24.93 87.90
C GLU A 36 28.53 24.21 87.42
N ILE A 37 28.01 23.28 88.22
CA ILE A 37 26.79 22.52 87.95
C ILE A 37 25.89 22.66 89.18
N GLU A 38 24.70 23.24 89.01
CA GLU A 38 23.71 23.43 90.09
C GLU A 38 24.29 24.10 91.36
N GLY A 39 25.21 25.06 91.19
CA GLY A 39 25.86 25.79 92.28
C GLY A 39 26.99 25.03 92.99
N ARG A 40 27.45 23.89 92.45
CA ARG A 40 28.62 23.14 92.93
C ARG A 40 29.73 23.13 91.87
N HIS A 41 30.97 23.35 92.28
CA HIS A 41 32.14 23.20 91.42
C HIS A 41 32.55 21.73 91.32
N VAL A 42 32.40 21.14 90.14
CA VAL A 42 32.81 19.77 89.84
C VAL A 42 34.04 19.83 88.92
N PRO A 43 35.17 19.18 89.26
CA PRO A 43 36.36 19.20 88.43
C PRO A 43 36.20 18.29 87.21
N LEU A 44 36.43 18.84 86.01
CA LEU A 44 36.62 18.12 84.77
C LEU A 44 38.13 17.88 84.59
N VAL A 45 38.56 16.62 84.65
CA VAL A 45 39.97 16.22 84.72
C VAL A 45 40.37 15.48 83.44
N PHE A 46 41.44 15.92 82.80
CA PHE A 46 41.98 15.34 81.57
C PHE A 46 43.27 14.57 81.87
N HIS A 47 43.31 13.32 81.44
CA HIS A 47 44.42 12.40 81.62
C HIS A 47 45.24 12.26 80.32
N ASP A 48 46.52 11.95 80.47
CA ASP A 48 47.40 11.67 79.34
C ASP A 48 46.91 10.47 78.50
N GLY A 49 46.92 10.63 77.17
CA GLY A 49 46.45 9.64 76.20
C GLY A 49 44.93 9.60 75.94
N LEU A 50 44.10 10.38 76.65
CA LEU A 50 42.68 10.50 76.36
C LEU A 50 42.39 11.74 75.51
N GLU A 51 41.52 11.59 74.52
CA GLU A 51 41.07 12.71 73.71
C GLU A 51 40.16 13.62 74.55
N PRO A 52 40.41 14.95 74.58
CA PRO A 52 39.59 15.87 75.37
C PRO A 52 38.08 15.82 75.09
N ILE A 53 37.65 15.59 73.84
CA ILE A 53 36.21 15.55 73.53
C ILE A 53 35.49 14.32 74.13
N ASP A 54 36.13 13.15 74.27
CA ASP A 54 35.52 12.00 74.96
C ASP A 54 35.32 12.32 76.45
N VAL A 55 36.34 12.91 77.08
CA VAL A 55 36.28 13.27 78.51
C VAL A 55 35.19 14.31 78.76
N ILE A 56 35.05 15.28 77.85
CA ILE A 56 33.98 16.29 77.90
C ILE A 56 32.61 15.62 77.70
N GLU A 57 32.49 14.67 76.78
CA GLU A 57 31.24 13.98 76.50
C GLU A 57 30.81 13.07 77.66
N ASP A 58 31.72 12.28 78.23
CA ASP A 58 31.45 11.45 79.40
C ASP A 58 30.96 12.31 80.57
N PHE A 59 31.61 13.45 80.82
CA PHE A 59 31.21 14.40 81.84
C PHE A 59 29.84 15.02 81.53
N ARG A 60 29.60 15.42 80.27
CA ARG A 60 28.31 15.96 79.81
C ARG A 60 27.20 14.94 80.02
N ALA A 61 27.40 13.69 79.63
CA ALA A 61 26.44 12.60 79.76
C ALA A 61 26.15 12.27 81.23
N GLN A 62 27.20 12.16 82.05
CA GLN A 62 27.10 11.89 83.50
C GLN A 62 26.30 12.97 84.23
N HIS A 63 26.46 14.24 83.85
CA HIS A 63 25.80 15.38 84.48
C HIS A 63 24.59 15.92 83.70
N ARG A 64 24.17 15.23 82.63
CA ARG A 64 23.02 15.60 81.77
C ARG A 64 23.08 17.04 81.24
N LEU A 65 24.28 17.51 80.89
CA LEU A 65 24.51 18.86 80.38
C LEU A 65 24.14 18.96 78.89
N SER A 66 23.88 20.19 78.42
CA SER A 66 23.47 20.45 77.03
C SER A 66 24.62 20.22 76.02
N LEU A 67 24.29 20.01 74.74
CA LEU A 67 25.30 19.92 73.66
C LEU A 67 26.08 21.24 73.48
N ASP A 68 25.48 22.37 73.79
CA ASP A 68 26.13 23.69 73.79
C ASP A 68 27.25 23.78 74.85
N PHE A 69 27.13 23.04 75.96
CA PHE A 69 28.25 22.88 76.90
C PHE A 69 29.42 22.15 76.25
N GLN A 70 29.17 21.05 75.53
CA GLN A 70 30.20 20.24 74.88
C GLN A 70 31.08 21.11 73.95
N GLN A 71 30.43 21.89 73.08
CA GLN A 71 31.12 22.76 72.11
C GLN A 71 31.95 23.85 72.81
N ARG A 72 31.40 24.51 73.84
CA ARG A 72 32.12 25.55 74.58
C ARG A 72 33.26 25.00 75.42
N ALA A 73 33.05 23.86 76.08
CA ALA A 73 34.07 23.18 76.85
C ALA A 73 35.22 22.76 75.93
N LEU A 74 34.92 22.17 74.77
CA LEU A 74 35.92 21.78 73.80
C LEU A 74 36.73 22.97 73.30
N GLN A 75 36.09 24.06 72.86
CA GLN A 75 36.78 25.27 72.42
C GLN A 75 37.69 25.87 73.49
N THR A 76 37.34 25.72 74.77
CA THR A 76 38.14 26.22 75.89
C THR A 76 39.32 25.31 76.18
N VAL A 77 39.08 24.00 76.19
CA VAL A 77 40.09 22.97 76.49
C VAL A 77 41.12 22.87 75.36
N CYS A 78 40.71 22.92 74.09
CA CYS A 78 41.60 22.82 72.94
C CYS A 78 42.53 24.03 72.75
N LYS A 79 42.35 25.11 73.53
CA LYS A 79 43.35 26.21 73.63
C LYS A 79 44.52 25.85 74.52
N SER A 80 44.31 24.91 75.45
CA SER A 80 45.27 24.54 76.50
C SER A 80 45.82 23.12 76.31
N LEU A 81 45.06 22.24 75.64
CA LEU A 81 45.43 20.89 75.26
C LEU A 81 45.37 20.72 73.74
N SER A 82 46.19 19.81 73.20
CA SER A 82 46.10 19.43 71.80
C SER A 82 44.91 18.51 71.60
N CYS A 83 43.88 18.98 70.90
CA CYS A 83 42.76 18.15 70.47
C CYS A 83 43.01 17.67 69.04
N THR A 84 42.84 16.37 68.82
CA THR A 84 42.96 15.73 67.51
C THR A 84 41.61 15.60 66.80
N ARG A 85 40.50 15.67 67.53
CA ARG A 85 39.14 15.54 66.96
C ARG A 85 38.10 16.40 67.68
N ALA A 86 37.02 16.68 66.96
CA ALA A 86 35.96 17.60 67.39
C ALA A 86 34.67 16.92 67.86
N SER A 87 34.50 15.63 67.54
CA SER A 87 33.33 14.83 67.91
C SER A 87 33.78 13.60 68.72
N PRO A 88 33.04 13.18 69.76
CA PRO A 88 33.42 12.04 70.62
C PRO A 88 33.16 10.70 69.92
N VAL A 89 33.80 9.63 70.41
CA VAL A 89 33.53 8.26 69.92
C VAL A 89 32.22 7.80 70.56
N VAL A 90 31.23 7.45 69.75
CA VAL A 90 29.94 6.91 70.25
C VAL A 90 29.89 5.39 70.22
N TYR A 91 30.77 4.76 69.44
CA TYR A 91 30.89 3.30 69.41
C TYR A 91 32.32 2.88 69.04
N GLN A 92 32.85 1.88 69.73
CA GLN A 92 34.17 1.31 69.46
C GLN A 92 34.10 -0.21 69.57
N THR A 93 34.72 -0.92 68.62
CA THR A 93 34.80 -2.39 68.66
C THR A 93 36.09 -2.90 68.03
N ALA A 94 36.63 -4.01 68.55
CA ALA A 94 37.78 -4.68 67.95
C ALA A 94 37.31 -5.60 66.83
N VAL A 95 37.77 -5.34 65.61
CA VAL A 95 37.38 -6.09 64.41
C VAL A 95 38.44 -7.16 64.12
N HIS A 96 37.99 -8.39 63.94
CA HIS A 96 38.84 -9.55 63.69
C HIS A 96 38.51 -10.17 62.32
N GLY A 97 39.52 -10.74 61.66
CA GLY A 97 39.37 -11.46 60.40
C GLY A 97 38.86 -12.89 60.60
N ASP A 98 38.66 -13.61 59.49
CA ASP A 98 38.07 -14.96 59.49
C ASP A 98 38.87 -15.98 60.33
N ASN A 99 40.17 -15.74 60.55
CA ASN A 99 41.05 -16.57 61.38
C ASN A 99 41.22 -16.04 62.82
N ASN A 100 40.33 -15.16 63.28
CA ASN A 100 40.41 -14.48 64.57
C ASN A 100 41.66 -13.58 64.73
N GLU A 101 42.28 -13.21 63.62
CA GLU A 101 43.41 -12.28 63.58
C GLU A 101 42.93 -10.83 63.77
N PRO A 102 43.62 -10.01 64.58
CA PRO A 102 43.20 -8.64 64.83
C PRO A 102 43.42 -7.79 63.56
N ILE A 103 42.33 -7.28 62.96
CA ILE A 103 42.38 -6.36 61.81
C ILE A 103 42.67 -4.94 62.31
N GLY A 104 41.97 -4.53 63.37
CA GLY A 104 42.08 -3.19 63.96
C GLY A 104 40.88 -2.84 64.83
N THR A 105 40.92 -1.66 65.42
CA THR A 105 39.81 -1.12 66.20
C THR A 105 38.97 -0.21 65.31
N PHE A 106 37.68 -0.51 65.19
CA PHE A 106 36.71 0.35 64.53
C PHE A 106 36.17 1.37 65.53
N GLU A 107 36.15 2.64 65.12
CA GLU A 107 35.65 3.77 65.89
C GLU A 107 34.60 4.51 65.05
N LEU A 108 33.45 4.80 65.66
CA LEU A 108 32.38 5.60 65.09
C LEU A 108 32.23 6.89 65.89
N LEU A 109 32.35 8.03 65.24
CA LEU A 109 32.18 9.35 65.87
C LEU A 109 30.69 9.75 65.92
N GLN A 110 30.32 10.65 66.83
CA GLN A 110 28.93 11.06 67.08
C GLN A 110 28.17 11.59 65.85
N ASP A 111 28.89 12.13 64.86
CA ASP A 111 28.31 12.73 63.65
C ASP A 111 28.64 11.93 62.37
N ASP A 112 29.32 10.79 62.51
CA ASP A 112 29.68 9.95 61.36
C ASP A 112 28.48 9.11 60.90
N GLU A 113 28.30 9.00 59.58
CA GLU A 113 27.44 7.96 59.04
C GLU A 113 28.16 6.61 59.15
N PRO A 114 27.54 5.59 59.80
CA PRO A 114 28.17 4.28 59.96
C PRO A 114 28.65 3.66 58.64
N ALA A 115 27.90 3.83 57.54
CA ALA A 115 28.27 3.29 56.23
C ALA A 115 29.58 3.88 55.66
N ASP A 116 29.85 5.16 55.91
CA ASP A 116 31.08 5.81 55.43
C ASP A 116 32.26 5.51 56.35
N ALA A 117 32.03 5.46 57.67
CA ALA A 117 33.04 5.07 58.65
C ALA A 117 33.52 3.62 58.41
N VAL A 118 32.58 2.70 58.16
CA VAL A 118 32.88 1.30 57.83
C VAL A 118 33.67 1.19 56.53
N HIS A 119 33.33 1.99 55.52
CA HIS A 119 34.09 2.02 54.27
C HIS A 119 35.51 2.55 54.47
N ALA A 120 35.68 3.65 55.21
CA ALA A 120 36.99 4.20 55.50
C ALA A 120 37.87 3.18 56.26
N PHE A 121 37.28 2.45 57.22
CA PHE A 121 37.94 1.34 57.90
C PHE A 121 38.31 0.22 56.92
N ALA A 122 37.35 -0.27 56.13
CA ALA A 122 37.58 -1.34 55.17
C ALA A 122 38.67 -0.99 54.15
N ALA A 123 38.64 0.22 53.59
CA ALA A 123 39.64 0.72 52.64
C ALA A 123 41.04 0.82 53.26
N ARG A 124 41.14 1.33 54.50
CA ARG A 124 42.42 1.44 55.23
C ARG A 124 43.07 0.08 55.47
N HIS A 125 42.26 -0.95 55.71
CA HIS A 125 42.73 -2.30 56.03
C HIS A 125 42.71 -3.25 54.81
N GLY A 126 42.39 -2.77 53.60
CA GLY A 126 42.36 -3.59 52.39
C GLY A 126 41.27 -4.66 52.38
N MET A 127 40.17 -4.43 53.10
CA MET A 127 39.07 -5.38 53.23
C MET A 127 38.13 -5.36 52.01
N SER A 128 37.48 -6.49 51.76
CA SER A 128 36.53 -6.62 50.65
C SER A 128 35.23 -5.84 50.91
N LYS A 129 34.53 -5.48 49.84
CA LYS A 129 33.21 -4.84 49.93
C LYS A 129 32.17 -5.72 50.65
N ALA A 130 32.24 -7.04 50.48
CA ALA A 130 31.37 -7.97 51.19
C ALA A 130 31.61 -7.92 52.71
N PHE A 131 32.87 -7.81 53.13
CA PHE A 131 33.22 -7.63 54.53
C PHE A 131 32.65 -6.31 55.09
N ALA A 132 32.82 -5.20 54.36
CA ALA A 132 32.29 -3.90 54.74
C ALA A 132 30.76 -3.93 54.91
N HIS A 133 30.04 -4.57 53.98
CA HIS A 133 28.58 -4.69 54.06
C HIS A 133 28.13 -5.51 55.28
N ASN A 134 28.81 -6.62 55.59
CA ASN A 134 28.50 -7.44 56.76
C ASN A 134 28.78 -6.69 58.08
N LEU A 135 29.88 -5.92 58.13
CA LEU A 135 30.22 -5.10 59.29
C LEU A 135 29.17 -4.00 59.50
N LEU A 136 28.76 -3.31 58.42
CA LEU A 136 27.70 -2.30 58.46
C LEU A 136 26.38 -2.90 58.94
N HIS A 137 25.94 -4.02 58.36
CA HIS A 137 24.72 -4.71 58.78
C HIS A 137 24.76 -5.09 60.27
N SER A 138 25.91 -5.53 60.76
CA SER A 138 26.09 -5.86 62.19
C SER A 138 26.00 -4.62 63.08
N LEU A 139 26.60 -3.50 62.65
CA LEU A 139 26.56 -2.22 63.38
C LEU A 139 25.15 -1.62 63.42
N CYS A 140 24.42 -1.64 62.31
CA CYS A 140 23.07 -1.08 62.23
C CYS A 140 22.04 -1.85 63.07
N ASN A 141 22.36 -3.07 63.51
CA ASN A 141 21.52 -3.84 64.44
C ASN A 141 21.80 -3.50 65.92
N VAL A 142 22.79 -2.66 66.23
CA VAL A 142 23.08 -2.21 67.59
C VAL A 142 22.08 -1.10 67.98
N PRO A 143 21.30 -1.25 69.07
CA PRO A 143 20.22 -0.30 69.40
C PRO A 143 20.66 1.16 69.63
N SER A 144 21.94 1.40 69.95
CA SER A 144 22.50 2.72 70.20
C SER A 144 23.10 3.39 68.96
N ILE A 145 23.13 2.72 67.81
CA ILE A 145 23.64 3.25 66.54
C ILE A 145 22.47 3.53 65.61
N THR A 146 22.44 4.72 65.02
CA THR A 146 21.46 5.07 63.99
C THR A 146 22.15 5.07 62.64
N CYS A 147 21.87 4.08 61.80
CA CYS A 147 22.29 4.11 60.40
C CYS A 147 21.24 4.86 59.58
N THR A 148 21.65 5.89 58.84
CA THR A 148 20.74 6.59 57.92
C THR A 148 20.83 6.02 56.50
N ARG A 149 21.90 5.28 56.18
CA ARG A 149 22.14 4.65 54.88
C ARG A 149 22.57 3.20 55.02
N ASP A 150 22.25 2.41 54.01
CA ASP A 150 22.60 0.97 53.88
C ASP A 150 23.88 0.75 53.04
N GLY A 151 24.49 1.83 52.54
CA GLY A 151 25.67 1.81 51.70
C GLY A 151 26.48 3.11 51.75
N THR A 152 27.73 3.01 51.30
CA THR A 152 28.69 4.11 51.31
C THR A 152 28.38 5.11 50.21
N LEU A 153 28.52 6.39 50.50
CA LEU A 153 28.36 7.45 49.50
C LEU A 153 29.59 7.51 48.59
N LEU A 154 29.44 7.08 47.34
CA LEU A 154 30.53 7.13 46.35
C LEU A 154 30.57 8.47 45.61
N PHE A 155 29.41 9.09 45.40
CA PHE A 155 29.30 10.34 44.67
C PHE A 155 28.15 11.18 45.22
N ARG A 156 28.38 12.49 45.36
CA ARG A 156 27.36 13.47 45.72
C ARG A 156 27.59 14.77 45.00
N GLN A 157 26.62 15.22 44.21
CA GLN A 157 26.70 16.51 43.54
C GLN A 157 25.33 17.16 43.38
N ALA A 158 25.26 18.46 43.67
CA ALA A 158 24.12 19.30 43.31
C ALA A 158 24.08 19.50 41.79
N ILE A 159 23.03 19.00 41.16
CA ILE A 159 22.83 19.09 39.71
C ILE A 159 21.93 20.29 39.41
N ARG A 160 22.35 21.08 38.42
CA ARG A 160 21.61 22.23 37.90
C ARG A 160 21.38 22.04 36.41
N ASP A 161 20.32 22.64 35.88
CA ASP A 161 20.09 22.64 34.45
C ASP A 161 20.86 23.74 33.71
N GLU A 162 20.68 23.80 32.39
CA GLU A 162 21.32 24.79 31.50
C GLU A 162 20.92 26.24 31.84
N THR A 163 19.79 26.45 32.51
CA THR A 163 19.34 27.78 32.99
C THR A 163 19.91 28.12 34.37
N GLY A 164 20.63 27.19 35.01
CA GLY A 164 21.14 27.29 36.37
C GLY A 164 20.14 26.90 37.46
N ALA A 165 18.93 26.45 37.07
CA ALA A 165 17.90 26.01 38.00
C ALA A 165 18.33 24.73 38.71
N PHE A 166 18.06 24.65 40.01
CA PHE A 166 18.44 23.49 40.82
C PHE A 166 17.50 22.32 40.54
N LEU A 167 18.05 21.22 40.03
CA LEU A 167 17.30 19.99 39.72
C LEU A 167 17.25 19.02 40.90
N GLY A 168 18.23 19.09 41.80
CA GLY A 168 18.34 18.22 42.96
C GLY A 168 19.79 17.82 43.23
N THR A 169 20.00 16.99 44.24
CA THR A 169 21.31 16.42 44.57
C THR A 169 21.34 14.96 44.13
N LEU A 170 22.26 14.62 43.23
CA LEU A 170 22.50 13.24 42.83
C LEU A 170 23.43 12.58 43.85
N GLU A 171 22.96 11.51 44.48
CA GLU A 171 23.70 10.71 45.46
C GLU A 171 23.82 9.28 44.93
N VAL A 172 25.04 8.78 44.77
CA VAL A 172 25.30 7.41 44.31
C VAL A 172 25.94 6.63 45.44
N LEU A 173 25.28 5.53 45.81
CA LEU A 173 25.74 4.60 46.82
C LEU A 173 26.50 3.44 46.18
N ASP A 174 27.35 2.77 46.95
CA ASP A 174 28.08 1.61 46.47
C ASP A 174 27.18 0.37 46.28
N THR A 175 26.03 0.30 46.94
CA THR A 175 25.09 -0.83 46.87
C THR A 175 24.25 -0.85 45.59
N VAL A 176 24.24 0.23 44.80
CA VAL A 176 23.39 0.36 43.61
C VAL A 176 24.24 0.68 42.38
N GLU A 177 23.83 0.17 41.22
CA GLU A 177 24.51 0.50 39.96
C GLU A 177 24.32 2.00 39.63
N PRO A 178 25.40 2.76 39.39
CA PRO A 178 25.30 4.20 39.18
C PRO A 178 24.38 4.63 38.03
N VAL A 179 24.29 3.85 36.94
CA VAL A 179 23.40 4.20 35.81
C VAL A 179 21.92 4.17 36.19
N ASP A 180 21.50 3.26 37.08
CA ASP A 180 20.12 3.23 37.56
C ASP A 180 19.83 4.40 38.48
N THR A 181 20.78 4.76 39.34
CA THR A 181 20.64 5.92 40.23
C THR A 181 20.54 7.22 39.45
N ILE A 182 21.38 7.40 38.42
CA ILE A 182 21.31 8.56 37.53
C ILE A 182 19.98 8.57 36.78
N PHE A 183 19.53 7.43 36.26
CA PHE A 183 18.26 7.35 35.55
C PHE A 183 17.07 7.63 36.47
N ALA A 184 17.05 7.10 37.70
CA ALA A 184 16.03 7.38 38.70
C ALA A 184 15.98 8.87 39.06
N PHE A 185 17.15 9.52 39.21
CA PHE A 185 17.23 10.97 39.41
C PHE A 185 16.63 11.76 38.24
N LEU A 186 16.83 11.29 37.01
CA LEU A 186 16.31 11.93 35.79
C LEU A 186 14.88 11.47 35.41
N GLN A 187 14.29 10.51 36.13
CA GLN A 187 12.98 9.93 35.80
C GLN A 187 11.85 10.97 35.66
N PRO A 188 11.79 12.07 36.44
CA PRO A 188 10.78 13.11 36.21
C PRO A 188 10.85 13.75 34.82
N LEU A 189 12.04 13.82 34.21
CA LEU A 189 12.22 14.32 32.84
C LEU A 189 11.86 13.27 31.79
N PHE A 190 11.86 11.98 32.14
CA PHE A 190 11.59 10.89 31.21
C PHE A 190 10.21 10.99 30.54
N ALA A 191 9.18 11.42 31.29
CA ALA A 191 7.83 11.62 30.75
C ALA A 191 7.62 13.00 30.10
N ALA A 192 8.43 14.00 30.47
CA ALA A 192 8.24 15.40 30.05
C ALA A 192 9.07 15.79 28.80
N ASP A 193 10.34 15.36 28.75
CA ASP A 193 11.27 15.66 27.66
C ASP A 193 12.37 14.59 27.58
N ARG A 194 12.11 13.58 26.74
CA ARG A 194 12.97 12.40 26.60
C ARG A 194 14.32 12.73 25.96
N ALA A 195 14.37 13.65 25.00
CA ALA A 195 15.62 14.02 24.33
C ALA A 195 16.57 14.73 25.30
N ARG A 196 16.03 15.64 26.12
CA ARG A 196 16.79 16.30 27.18
C ARG A 196 17.26 15.32 28.25
N MET A 197 16.41 14.38 28.66
CA MET A 197 16.78 13.31 29.58
C MET A 197 17.95 12.48 29.03
N GLU A 198 17.86 12.01 27.78
CA GLU A 198 18.93 11.23 27.13
C GLU A 198 20.27 11.98 27.07
N HIS A 199 20.22 13.28 26.78
CA HIS A 199 21.41 14.13 26.79
C HIS A 199 22.03 14.22 28.19
N MET A 200 21.22 14.53 29.20
CA MET A 200 21.67 14.62 30.59
C MET A 200 22.18 13.28 31.14
N LEU A 201 21.54 12.17 30.79
CA LEU A 201 21.96 10.83 31.19
C LEU A 201 23.37 10.54 30.69
N ARG A 202 23.67 10.82 29.41
CA ARG A 202 25.02 10.64 28.85
C ARG A 202 26.06 11.52 29.54
N GLN A 203 25.72 12.78 29.83
CA GLN A 203 26.62 13.70 30.53
C GLN A 203 26.91 13.24 31.95
N LEU A 204 25.87 12.92 32.73
CA LEU A 204 26.03 12.48 34.12
C LEU A 204 26.74 11.14 34.21
N LEU A 205 26.47 10.19 33.31
CA LEU A 205 27.23 8.95 33.23
C LEU A 205 28.72 9.20 32.99
N HIS A 206 29.04 10.12 32.07
CA HIS A 206 30.42 10.47 31.80
C HIS A 206 31.13 11.07 33.01
N VAL A 207 30.45 11.94 33.77
CA VAL A 207 31.01 12.61 34.95
C VAL A 207 31.16 11.64 36.13
N VAL A 208 30.12 10.85 36.41
CA VAL A 208 30.03 9.96 37.57
C VAL A 208 30.93 8.73 37.39
N CYS A 209 30.84 8.05 36.24
CA CYS A 209 31.58 6.80 36.01
C CYS A 209 33.09 7.01 35.79
N ARG A 210 33.55 8.26 35.71
CA ARG A 210 34.99 8.61 35.65
C ARG A 210 35.56 9.07 36.98
N GLN A 211 34.74 9.21 38.03
CA GLN A 211 35.24 9.57 39.34
C GLN A 211 36.06 8.43 39.95
N PRO A 212 37.21 8.72 40.58
CA PRO A 212 37.95 7.73 41.36
C PRO A 212 37.05 7.10 42.43
N GLY A 213 36.96 5.76 42.45
CA GLY A 213 36.14 5.02 43.42
C GLY A 213 34.71 4.68 42.97
N VAL A 214 34.22 5.26 41.85
CA VAL A 214 32.93 4.89 41.25
C VAL A 214 33.17 3.92 40.09
N THR A 215 32.53 2.75 40.13
CA THR A 215 32.57 1.78 39.01
C THR A 215 31.17 1.59 38.46
N CYS A 216 30.98 1.85 37.17
CA CYS A 216 29.75 1.55 36.45
C CYS A 216 29.93 0.23 35.71
N ALA A 217 29.19 -0.81 36.10
CA ALA A 217 29.20 -2.09 35.42
C ALA A 217 28.50 -2.04 34.04
N ARG A 218 27.63 -1.04 33.81
CA ARG A 218 26.88 -0.89 32.56
C ARG A 218 26.61 0.56 32.16
N THR A 219 26.23 0.72 30.90
CA THR A 219 25.97 2.01 30.25
C THR A 219 24.50 2.30 30.01
N TYR A 220 23.61 1.33 30.21
CA TYR A 220 22.17 1.46 29.96
C TYR A 220 21.38 1.19 31.23
N PRO A 221 20.42 2.07 31.61
CA PRO A 221 19.60 1.85 32.80
C PRO A 221 18.63 0.70 32.61
N ARG A 222 18.14 0.15 33.73
CA ARG A 222 17.21 -0.96 33.76
C ARG A 222 15.81 -0.39 33.94
N LEU A 223 14.92 -0.69 33.00
CA LEU A 223 13.55 -0.20 32.98
C LEU A 223 12.60 -1.15 33.70
N PHE A 224 12.85 -2.46 33.60
CA PHE A 224 12.05 -3.48 34.24
C PHE A 224 12.95 -4.55 34.86
N HIS A 225 12.61 -4.98 36.07
CA HIS A 225 13.34 -6.01 36.82
C HIS A 225 12.39 -6.67 37.81
N ARG A 226 11.86 -7.84 37.47
CA ARG A 226 10.98 -8.61 38.36
C ARG A 226 11.20 -10.10 38.19
N ARG A 227 11.13 -10.85 39.30
CA ARG A 227 10.99 -12.31 39.25
C ARG A 227 9.61 -12.65 38.76
N ILE A 228 9.53 -13.56 37.81
CA ILE A 228 8.27 -13.98 37.19
C ILE A 228 7.86 -15.30 37.82
N THR A 229 6.73 -15.28 38.53
CA THR A 229 6.15 -16.48 39.13
C THR A 229 4.81 -16.80 38.48
N ASP A 230 4.50 -18.09 38.29
CA ASP A 230 3.17 -18.49 37.85
C ASP A 230 2.14 -18.47 39.00
N ALA A 231 0.87 -18.77 38.67
CA ALA A 231 -0.22 -18.83 39.65
C ALA A 231 -0.03 -19.93 40.72
N ASN A 232 0.83 -20.92 40.46
CA ASN A 232 1.16 -21.99 41.40
C ASN A 232 2.38 -21.65 42.27
N GLY A 233 2.99 -20.47 42.08
CA GLY A 233 4.17 -20.01 42.80
C GLY A 233 5.49 -20.54 42.24
N THR A 234 5.51 -21.18 41.07
CA THR A 234 6.75 -21.60 40.41
C THR A 234 7.52 -20.37 39.93
N ASP A 235 8.79 -20.25 40.31
CA ASP A 235 9.69 -19.19 39.83
C ASP A 235 10.25 -19.56 38.46
N HIS A 236 9.92 -18.76 37.44
CA HIS A 236 10.37 -18.89 36.06
C HIS A 236 11.63 -18.07 35.78
N GLY A 237 12.19 -17.43 36.80
CA GLY A 237 13.41 -16.64 36.72
C GLY A 237 13.15 -15.14 36.68
N LEU A 238 14.21 -14.40 36.37
CA LEU A 238 14.24 -12.95 36.42
C LEU A 238 14.10 -12.35 35.01
N LEU A 239 13.08 -11.53 34.80
CA LEU A 239 12.95 -10.74 33.57
C LEU A 239 13.57 -9.36 33.77
N GLU A 240 14.57 -9.05 32.94
CA GLU A 240 15.23 -7.75 32.89
C GLU A 240 15.05 -7.10 31.51
N ILE A 241 14.65 -5.83 31.51
CA ILE A 241 14.51 -5.02 30.30
C ILE A 241 15.32 -3.76 30.51
N PHE A 242 16.29 -3.53 29.63
CA PHE A 242 17.15 -2.37 29.63
C PHE A 242 16.64 -1.29 28.69
N TYR A 243 17.10 -0.08 28.95
CA TYR A 243 16.80 1.09 28.14
C TYR A 243 17.17 0.86 26.66
N GLY A 244 16.22 1.13 25.77
CA GLY A 244 16.40 0.97 24.32
C GLY A 244 16.05 -0.43 23.79
N GLN A 245 15.70 -1.39 24.64
CA GLN A 245 15.18 -2.69 24.22
C GLN A 245 13.66 -2.63 24.02
N GLU A 246 13.15 -3.34 23.00
CA GLU A 246 11.71 -3.54 22.81
C GLU A 246 11.20 -4.53 23.88
N PRO A 247 10.24 -4.14 24.74
CA PRO A 247 9.70 -5.01 25.76
C PRO A 247 9.07 -6.31 25.22
N VAL A 248 8.45 -6.24 24.03
CA VAL A 248 7.84 -7.40 23.37
C VAL A 248 8.85 -8.49 23.06
N ASP A 249 10.01 -8.12 22.49
CA ASP A 249 11.06 -9.08 22.14
C ASP A 249 11.70 -9.68 23.40
N MET A 250 11.86 -8.87 24.46
CA MET A 250 12.43 -9.34 25.73
C MET A 250 11.49 -10.32 26.46
N VAL A 251 10.19 -10.04 26.47
CA VAL A 251 9.17 -10.95 27.04
C VAL A 251 9.10 -12.25 26.24
N PHE A 252 9.17 -12.17 24.92
CA PHE A 252 9.17 -13.36 24.06
C PHE A 252 10.43 -14.22 24.27
N ALA A 253 11.63 -13.62 24.24
CA ALA A 253 12.88 -14.33 24.47
C ALA A 253 12.96 -14.97 25.88
N PHE A 254 12.48 -14.26 26.91
CA PHE A 254 12.34 -14.80 28.26
C PHE A 254 11.33 -15.95 28.30
N GLY A 255 10.19 -15.79 27.63
CA GLY A 255 9.14 -16.79 27.55
C GLY A 255 9.59 -18.10 26.93
N GLU A 256 10.35 -18.05 25.84
CA GLU A 256 10.96 -19.21 25.19
C GLU A 256 11.99 -19.89 26.10
N GLY A 257 12.89 -19.11 26.71
CA GLY A 257 13.94 -19.64 27.58
C GLY A 257 13.42 -20.26 28.88
N ALA A 258 12.31 -19.74 29.42
CA ALA A 258 11.66 -20.21 30.63
C ALA A 258 10.53 -21.24 30.39
N GLY A 259 10.20 -21.54 29.12
CA GLY A 259 9.13 -22.48 28.78
C GLY A 259 7.72 -22.00 29.17
N LEU A 260 7.48 -20.69 29.11
CA LEU A 260 6.17 -20.10 29.44
C LEU A 260 5.12 -20.46 28.40
N SER A 261 3.89 -20.73 28.83
CA SER A 261 2.76 -20.88 27.90
C SER A 261 2.43 -19.56 27.18
N SER A 262 1.92 -19.63 25.95
CA SER A 262 1.56 -18.44 25.16
C SER A 262 0.50 -17.55 25.83
N ALA A 263 -0.34 -18.11 26.71
CA ALA A 263 -1.29 -17.32 27.51
C ALA A 263 -0.57 -16.54 28.63
N MET A 264 0.39 -17.16 29.30
CA MET A 264 1.20 -16.51 30.33
C MET A 264 2.11 -15.43 29.73
N GLN A 265 2.74 -15.70 28.57
CA GLN A 265 3.54 -14.71 27.85
C GLN A 265 2.72 -13.47 27.48
N ARG A 266 1.48 -13.65 26.97
CA ARG A 266 0.58 -12.52 26.66
C ARG A 266 0.22 -11.70 27.91
N ASN A 267 -0.09 -12.35 29.03
CA ASN A 267 -0.38 -11.64 30.28
C ASN A 267 0.85 -10.89 30.82
N LEU A 268 2.03 -11.49 30.72
CA LEU A 268 3.29 -10.86 31.10
C LEU A 268 3.57 -9.65 30.21
N LEU A 269 3.34 -9.77 28.90
CA LEU A 269 3.50 -8.66 27.96
C LEU A 269 2.59 -7.48 28.31
N VAL A 270 1.31 -7.74 28.59
CA VAL A 270 0.36 -6.69 29.03
C VAL A 270 0.84 -6.03 30.32
N THR A 271 1.38 -6.80 31.26
CA THR A 271 1.92 -6.26 32.51
C THR A 271 3.13 -5.37 32.27
N VAL A 272 4.08 -5.83 31.45
CA VAL A 272 5.30 -5.10 31.10
C VAL A 272 4.98 -3.86 30.28
N CYS A 273 4.14 -3.93 29.27
CA CYS A 273 3.83 -2.80 28.40
C CYS A 273 2.94 -1.73 29.07
N ASN A 274 2.29 -2.05 30.19
CA ASN A 274 1.57 -1.07 31.01
C ASN A 274 2.43 -0.43 32.11
N ASP A 275 3.64 -0.94 32.37
CA ASP A 275 4.55 -0.31 33.32
C ASP A 275 5.06 1.03 32.78
N ALA A 276 5.09 2.05 33.64
CA ALA A 276 5.34 3.43 33.24
C ALA A 276 6.70 3.65 32.55
N LEU A 277 7.71 2.84 32.88
CA LEU A 277 9.06 2.97 32.34
C LEU A 277 9.24 2.28 30.99
N THR A 278 8.55 1.16 30.76
CA THR A 278 8.63 0.36 29.54
C THR A 278 7.56 0.71 28.51
N ARG A 279 6.40 1.26 28.93
CA ARG A 279 5.31 1.65 28.04
C ARG A 279 5.75 2.49 26.83
N PRO A 280 6.64 3.51 26.96
CA PRO A 280 7.10 4.29 25.82
C PRO A 280 7.97 3.54 24.80
N TYR A 281 8.42 2.32 25.16
CA TYR A 281 9.22 1.44 24.31
C TYR A 281 8.46 0.24 23.79
N CYS A 282 7.26 -0.03 24.30
CA CYS A 282 6.40 -1.08 23.78
C CYS A 282 5.74 -0.58 22.50
N THR A 283 6.48 -0.62 21.40
CA THR A 283 6.06 -0.06 20.11
C THR A 283 5.33 -1.06 19.24
N ARG A 284 5.39 -2.35 19.59
CA ARG A 284 4.81 -3.46 18.83
C ARG A 284 3.87 -4.31 19.67
N ASP A 285 3.06 -5.10 18.98
CA ASP A 285 2.15 -6.10 19.56
C ASP A 285 2.71 -7.53 19.45
N ARG A 286 3.67 -7.75 18.54
CA ARG A 286 4.31 -9.05 18.28
C ARG A 286 5.84 -8.97 18.26
N ALA A 287 6.46 -10.04 18.73
CA ALA A 287 7.91 -10.15 18.80
C ALA A 287 8.50 -10.31 17.41
N GLN A 288 9.66 -9.71 17.19
CA GLN A 288 10.38 -9.83 15.94
C GLN A 288 11.21 -11.11 15.99
N VAL A 289 10.85 -12.11 15.18
CA VAL A 289 11.53 -13.40 15.15
C VAL A 289 12.65 -13.45 14.11
N PHE A 290 12.58 -12.58 13.10
CA PHE A 290 13.62 -12.42 12.08
C PHE A 290 13.63 -10.99 11.55
N SER A 291 14.82 -10.43 11.35
CA SER A 291 14.99 -9.23 10.55
C SER A 291 16.37 -9.20 9.93
N ALA A 292 16.45 -9.12 8.60
CA ALA A 292 17.73 -9.04 7.90
C ALA A 292 17.60 -8.23 6.60
N PRO A 293 18.62 -7.43 6.24
CA PRO A 293 18.71 -6.86 4.90
C PRO A 293 18.89 -7.99 3.88
N ILE A 294 18.10 -7.96 2.81
CA ILE A 294 18.19 -8.90 1.69
C ILE A 294 18.94 -8.20 0.56
N GLN A 295 20.03 -8.80 0.11
CA GLN A 295 20.82 -8.31 -1.03
C GLN A 295 20.53 -9.18 -2.25
N LEU A 296 20.28 -8.52 -3.38
CA LEU A 296 20.12 -9.10 -4.71
C LEU A 296 21.35 -8.70 -5.52
N ASP A 297 22.25 -9.65 -5.71
CA ASP A 297 23.48 -9.52 -6.48
C ASP A 297 24.37 -8.32 -6.03
N GLU A 298 25.46 -8.05 -6.76
CA GLU A 298 26.50 -7.09 -6.34
C GLU A 298 26.05 -5.62 -6.31
N SER A 299 24.84 -5.28 -6.75
CA SER A 299 24.37 -3.89 -6.88
C SER A 299 22.95 -3.59 -6.37
N GLY A 300 22.18 -4.58 -5.90
CA GLY A 300 20.77 -4.37 -5.51
C GLY A 300 20.49 -4.64 -4.04
N ASN A 301 20.10 -3.62 -3.26
CA ASN A 301 19.50 -3.84 -1.95
C ASN A 301 17.99 -4.04 -2.11
N ALA A 302 17.46 -5.21 -1.74
CA ALA A 302 16.03 -5.51 -1.78
C ALA A 302 15.25 -4.91 -0.59
N GLY A 303 15.97 -4.35 0.38
CA GLY A 303 15.41 -3.84 1.63
C GLY A 303 15.51 -4.87 2.76
N VAL A 304 14.85 -4.58 3.87
CA VAL A 304 14.87 -5.41 5.08
C VAL A 304 13.64 -6.32 5.09
N LEU A 305 13.88 -7.63 5.16
CA LEU A 305 12.83 -8.61 5.40
C LEU A 305 12.68 -8.79 6.90
N THR A 306 11.48 -8.52 7.44
CA THR A 306 11.14 -8.67 8.85
C THR A 306 9.99 -9.65 8.99
N LEU A 307 10.11 -10.59 9.92
CA LEU A 307 9.05 -11.51 10.34
C LEU A 307 8.75 -11.31 11.82
N TYR A 308 7.46 -11.30 12.14
CA TYR A 308 6.95 -11.30 13.50
C TYR A 308 6.45 -12.69 13.90
N ASP A 309 6.37 -12.92 15.20
CA ASP A 309 5.77 -14.14 15.74
C ASP A 309 4.34 -14.36 15.20
N GLY A 310 4.06 -15.59 14.79
CA GLY A 310 2.81 -15.99 14.13
C GLY A 310 2.63 -15.55 12.68
N ASP A 311 3.60 -14.86 12.05
CA ASP A 311 3.54 -14.60 10.61
C ASP A 311 3.70 -15.89 9.79
N GLU A 312 2.86 -16.07 8.76
CA GLU A 312 3.10 -17.08 7.74
C GLU A 312 4.16 -16.57 6.75
N VAL A 313 5.29 -17.27 6.68
CA VAL A 313 6.43 -16.85 5.85
C VAL A 313 6.05 -16.69 4.38
N ALA A 314 5.18 -17.55 3.85
CA ALA A 314 4.72 -17.45 2.46
C ALA A 314 4.09 -16.08 2.16
N ASP A 315 3.23 -15.57 3.04
CA ASP A 315 2.53 -14.28 2.86
C ASP A 315 3.50 -13.10 2.90
N VAL A 316 4.39 -13.11 3.91
CA VAL A 316 5.38 -12.03 4.08
C VAL A 316 6.33 -12.01 2.89
N LEU A 317 6.77 -13.17 2.41
CA LEU A 317 7.63 -13.26 1.23
C LEU A 317 6.92 -12.88 -0.07
N PHE A 318 5.62 -13.13 -0.21
CA PHE A 318 4.85 -12.66 -1.35
C PHE A 318 4.83 -11.13 -1.41
N HIS A 319 4.46 -10.47 -0.30
CA HIS A 319 4.41 -9.00 -0.24
C HIS A 319 5.79 -8.35 -0.31
N PHE A 320 6.80 -8.93 0.34
CA PHE A 320 8.19 -8.48 0.21
C PHE A 320 8.70 -8.65 -1.22
N GLY A 321 8.45 -9.82 -1.81
CA GLY A 321 8.85 -10.15 -3.17
C GLY A 321 8.25 -9.23 -4.22
N ARG A 322 7.00 -8.82 -4.07
CA ARG A 322 6.39 -7.83 -4.99
C ARG A 322 7.00 -6.44 -4.87
N ARG A 323 7.26 -5.97 -3.64
CA ARG A 323 7.89 -4.65 -3.43
C ARG A 323 9.34 -4.61 -3.91
N ALA A 324 10.06 -5.71 -3.71
CA ALA A 324 11.47 -5.85 -4.10
C ALA A 324 11.68 -6.45 -5.50
N ASN A 325 10.59 -6.74 -6.24
CA ASN A 325 10.59 -7.39 -7.54
C ASN A 325 11.43 -8.68 -7.61
N LEU A 326 11.24 -9.57 -6.63
CA LEU A 326 11.96 -10.83 -6.52
C LEU A 326 11.46 -11.87 -7.54
N THR A 327 12.40 -12.62 -8.13
CA THR A 327 12.08 -13.79 -8.93
C THR A 327 11.48 -14.91 -8.07
N PHE A 328 10.71 -15.80 -8.69
CA PHE A 328 10.16 -16.98 -7.99
C PHE A 328 11.25 -17.85 -7.36
N GLY A 329 12.37 -18.04 -8.04
CA GLY A 329 13.52 -18.78 -7.52
C GLY A 329 14.10 -18.15 -6.25
N ALA A 330 14.26 -16.81 -6.22
CA ALA A 330 14.72 -16.10 -5.03
C ALA A 330 13.73 -16.22 -3.86
N LYS A 331 12.42 -16.08 -4.12
CA LYS A 331 11.37 -16.30 -3.10
C LYS A 331 11.41 -17.71 -2.52
N SER A 332 11.53 -18.73 -3.38
CA SER A 332 11.59 -20.14 -2.98
C SER A 332 12.83 -20.43 -2.12
N GLN A 333 14.00 -19.86 -2.47
CA GLN A 333 15.21 -19.96 -1.66
C GLN A 333 15.03 -19.32 -0.28
N LEU A 334 14.51 -18.08 -0.22
CA LEU A 334 14.23 -17.40 1.06
C LEU A 334 13.25 -18.20 1.92
N PHE A 335 12.17 -18.73 1.32
CA PHE A 335 11.21 -19.58 2.00
C PHE A 335 11.91 -20.80 2.63
N SER A 336 12.73 -21.53 1.85
CA SER A 336 13.44 -22.71 2.36
C SER A 336 14.43 -22.39 3.49
N LEU A 337 15.08 -21.22 3.44
CA LEU A 337 16.04 -20.77 4.45
C LEU A 337 15.36 -20.40 5.78
N LEU A 338 14.14 -19.86 5.71
CA LEU A 338 13.38 -19.40 6.85
C LEU A 338 12.57 -20.54 7.50
N CYS A 339 11.96 -21.41 6.70
CA CYS A 339 10.99 -22.41 7.15
C CYS A 339 11.54 -23.62 7.92
N ASN A 340 12.77 -23.55 8.45
CA ASN A 340 13.37 -24.60 9.28
C ASN A 340 14.11 -24.02 10.49
N ARG A 341 13.80 -22.79 10.89
CA ARG A 341 14.47 -22.08 11.98
C ARG A 341 13.45 -21.74 13.07
N PRO A 342 13.44 -22.46 14.21
CA PRO A 342 12.70 -22.00 15.37
C PRO A 342 13.09 -20.55 15.73
N PRO A 343 12.14 -19.66 16.05
CA PRO A 343 10.70 -19.90 16.28
C PRO A 343 9.80 -19.69 15.04
N ILE A 344 10.37 -19.54 13.84
CA ILE A 344 9.61 -19.29 12.60
C ILE A 344 8.83 -20.55 12.22
N THR A 345 7.51 -20.44 12.16
CA THR A 345 6.61 -21.52 11.72
C THR A 345 6.13 -21.27 10.30
N CYS A 346 6.23 -22.29 9.45
CA CYS A 346 5.61 -22.28 8.12
C CYS A 346 4.56 -23.38 8.06
N THR A 347 3.31 -23.00 7.88
CA THR A 347 2.19 -23.94 7.77
C THR A 347 1.88 -24.29 6.31
N ARG A 348 2.29 -23.45 5.36
CA ARG A 348 1.99 -23.62 3.93
C ARG A 348 3.06 -23.05 3.00
N GLY A 349 3.14 -23.61 1.79
CA GLY A 349 4.14 -23.23 0.77
C GLY A 349 3.72 -22.10 -0.17
N HIS A 350 2.44 -21.75 -0.20
CA HIS A 350 1.87 -20.72 -1.08
C HIS A 350 1.28 -19.62 -0.22
N ALA A 351 1.40 -18.36 -0.65
CA ALA A 351 0.83 -17.21 0.05
C ALA A 351 -0.69 -17.14 -0.12
N VAL A 352 -1.42 -16.62 0.86
CA VAL A 352 -2.81 -16.17 0.67
C VAL A 352 -2.70 -14.77 0.11
N VAL A 353 -2.96 -14.64 -1.19
CA VAL A 353 -2.79 -13.37 -1.89
C VAL A 353 -4.01 -12.48 -1.74
N TYR A 354 -5.18 -13.09 -1.51
CA TYR A 354 -6.43 -12.40 -1.33
C TYR A 354 -7.30 -13.14 -0.31
N SER A 355 -7.89 -12.39 0.63
CA SER A 355 -8.83 -12.91 1.61
C SER A 355 -9.97 -11.91 1.78
N ARG A 356 -11.20 -12.35 1.55
CA ARG A 356 -12.39 -11.52 1.71
C ARG A 356 -13.46 -12.25 2.49
N ARG A 357 -14.10 -11.52 3.40
CA ARG A 357 -15.30 -11.99 4.08
C ARG A 357 -16.48 -11.93 3.10
N VAL A 358 -17.19 -13.05 2.94
CA VAL A 358 -18.37 -13.13 2.07
C VAL A 358 -19.62 -13.19 2.95
N ALA A 359 -20.53 -12.23 2.72
CA ALA A 359 -21.83 -12.14 3.38
C ALA A 359 -22.91 -11.81 2.33
N LEU A 360 -24.11 -12.35 2.51
CA LEU A 360 -25.26 -12.07 1.62
C LEU A 360 -25.80 -10.65 1.82
N ASP A 361 -25.66 -10.11 3.03
CA ASP A 361 -26.04 -8.75 3.39
C ASP A 361 -24.76 -7.95 3.74
N PRO A 362 -24.51 -6.80 3.10
CA PRO A 362 -23.39 -5.93 3.42
C PRO A 362 -23.38 -5.43 4.88
N SER A 363 -24.52 -5.46 5.57
CA SER A 363 -24.70 -5.05 6.97
C SER A 363 -24.59 -6.20 8.00
N ALA A 364 -24.32 -7.43 7.53
CA ALA A 364 -24.23 -8.64 8.33
C ALA A 364 -23.10 -8.59 9.39
N THR A 365 -23.41 -8.95 10.64
CA THR A 365 -22.41 -9.06 11.73
C THR A 365 -21.48 -10.25 11.51
N ASP A 366 -20.32 -10.32 12.17
CA ASP A 366 -19.33 -11.42 11.97
C ASP A 366 -19.92 -12.83 12.13
N GLU A 367 -20.99 -12.98 12.93
CA GLU A 367 -21.71 -14.25 13.12
C GLU A 367 -22.59 -14.63 11.92
N ASP A 368 -23.00 -13.67 11.11
CA ASP A 368 -23.84 -13.83 9.92
C ASP A 368 -23.00 -14.05 8.64
N ALA A 369 -21.67 -14.06 8.75
CA ALA A 369 -20.77 -14.32 7.63
C ALA A 369 -20.84 -15.77 7.17
N MET A 370 -20.86 -16.02 5.86
CA MET A 370 -20.73 -17.40 5.35
C MET A 370 -19.31 -17.94 5.53
N GLY A 371 -18.31 -17.06 5.58
CA GLY A 371 -16.91 -17.40 5.82
C GLY A 371 -15.96 -16.41 5.16
N ARG A 372 -14.68 -16.78 5.12
CA ARG A 372 -13.66 -16.09 4.33
C ARG A 372 -13.38 -16.89 3.06
N LEU A 373 -13.45 -16.21 1.92
CA LEU A 373 -12.92 -16.69 0.66
C LEU A 373 -11.44 -16.32 0.61
N GLU A 374 -10.58 -17.33 0.52
CA GLU A 374 -9.14 -17.18 0.42
C GLU A 374 -8.67 -17.69 -0.94
N ILE A 375 -7.74 -16.95 -1.55
CA ILE A 375 -7.14 -17.29 -2.84
C ILE A 375 -5.64 -17.32 -2.64
N MET A 376 -5.04 -18.43 -3.04
CA MET A 376 -3.62 -18.67 -2.87
C MET A 376 -2.81 -18.16 -4.06
N GLU A 377 -1.50 -17.97 -3.86
CA GLU A 377 -0.57 -17.62 -4.92
C GLU A 377 -0.53 -18.73 -5.98
N GLY A 378 -0.99 -18.40 -7.19
CA GLY A 378 -1.04 -19.31 -8.34
C GLY A 378 -2.41 -19.93 -8.59
N ASP A 379 -3.37 -19.75 -7.69
CA ASP A 379 -4.74 -20.24 -7.88
C ASP A 379 -5.50 -19.36 -8.87
N GLU A 380 -6.40 -19.99 -9.64
CA GLU A 380 -7.39 -19.25 -10.42
C GLU A 380 -8.54 -18.81 -9.48
N PRO A 381 -8.85 -17.51 -9.38
CA PRO A 381 -9.91 -17.02 -8.51
C PRO A 381 -11.28 -17.66 -8.77
N ALA A 382 -11.58 -17.97 -10.04
CA ALA A 382 -12.82 -18.66 -10.39
C ALA A 382 -12.95 -20.03 -9.73
N ASP A 383 -11.87 -20.81 -9.61
CA ASP A 383 -11.91 -22.12 -8.96
C ASP A 383 -12.21 -21.96 -7.46
N ALA A 384 -11.55 -21.03 -6.79
CA ALA A 384 -11.76 -20.74 -5.37
C ALA A 384 -13.20 -20.28 -5.10
N VAL A 385 -13.73 -19.39 -5.94
CA VAL A 385 -15.11 -18.91 -5.83
C VAL A 385 -16.12 -20.04 -6.06
N TYR A 386 -15.89 -20.92 -7.04
CA TYR A 386 -16.78 -22.06 -7.28
C TYR A 386 -16.73 -23.09 -6.16
N ALA A 387 -15.54 -23.38 -5.61
CA ALA A 387 -15.39 -24.26 -4.46
C ALA A 387 -16.11 -23.69 -3.23
N PHE A 388 -15.95 -22.39 -2.97
CA PHE A 388 -16.66 -21.69 -1.91
C PHE A 388 -18.18 -21.70 -2.14
N ALA A 389 -18.63 -21.42 -3.36
CA ALA A 389 -20.04 -21.43 -3.71
C ALA A 389 -20.68 -22.81 -3.53
N ALA A 390 -19.98 -23.88 -3.87
CA ALA A 390 -20.44 -25.24 -3.64
C ALA A 390 -20.51 -25.58 -2.14
N ALA A 391 -19.51 -25.19 -1.36
CA ALA A 391 -19.47 -25.41 0.09
C ALA A 391 -20.62 -24.69 0.83
N HIS A 392 -21.02 -23.52 0.33
CA HIS A 392 -22.06 -22.67 0.92
C HIS A 392 -23.40 -22.67 0.17
N GLN A 393 -23.57 -23.55 -0.84
CA GLN A 393 -24.79 -23.69 -1.66
C GLN A 393 -25.31 -22.37 -2.25
N LEU A 394 -24.39 -21.53 -2.74
CA LEU A 394 -24.75 -20.24 -3.33
C LEU A 394 -25.51 -20.43 -4.65
N THR A 395 -26.47 -19.53 -4.91
CA THR A 395 -27.13 -19.46 -6.23
C THR A 395 -26.15 -18.98 -7.30
N ASN A 396 -26.45 -19.27 -8.57
CA ASN A 396 -25.60 -18.83 -9.69
C ASN A 396 -25.41 -17.31 -9.69
N ASP A 397 -26.46 -16.53 -9.46
CA ASP A 397 -26.40 -15.06 -9.45
C ASP A 397 -25.47 -14.52 -8.35
N VAL A 398 -25.56 -15.10 -7.14
CA VAL A 398 -24.68 -14.73 -6.02
C VAL A 398 -23.24 -15.13 -6.31
N ARG A 399 -23.01 -16.32 -6.88
CA ARG A 399 -21.67 -16.78 -7.26
C ARG A 399 -21.02 -15.86 -8.30
N GLU A 400 -21.74 -15.49 -9.35
CA GLU A 400 -21.23 -14.58 -10.39
C GLU A 400 -20.95 -13.18 -9.81
N HIS A 401 -21.79 -12.69 -8.89
CA HIS A 401 -21.54 -11.43 -8.20
C HIS A 401 -20.26 -11.48 -7.35
N VAL A 402 -20.07 -12.56 -6.57
CA VAL A 402 -18.85 -12.79 -5.79
C VAL A 402 -17.63 -12.88 -6.71
N LEU A 403 -17.73 -13.64 -7.81
CA LEU A 403 -16.64 -13.78 -8.77
C LEU A 403 -16.22 -12.43 -9.36
N ASN A 404 -17.17 -11.65 -9.88
CA ASN A 404 -16.89 -10.32 -10.43
C ASN A 404 -16.22 -9.42 -9.40
N THR A 405 -16.74 -9.40 -8.17
CA THR A 405 -16.19 -8.60 -7.07
C THR A 405 -14.75 -9.00 -6.75
N VAL A 406 -14.48 -10.30 -6.66
CA VAL A 406 -13.14 -10.84 -6.38
C VAL A 406 -12.17 -10.50 -7.50
N CYS A 407 -12.57 -10.70 -8.75
CA CYS A 407 -11.74 -10.39 -9.92
C CYS A 407 -11.41 -8.90 -10.01
N ASP A 408 -12.40 -8.02 -9.78
CA ASP A 408 -12.21 -6.57 -9.78
C ASP A 408 -11.30 -6.12 -8.63
N ASP A 409 -11.53 -6.61 -7.42
CA ASP A 409 -10.72 -6.27 -6.24
C ASP A 409 -9.27 -6.73 -6.42
N MET A 410 -9.05 -7.97 -6.87
CA MET A 410 -7.71 -8.49 -7.13
C MET A 410 -7.00 -7.74 -8.26
N HIS A 411 -7.73 -7.34 -9.30
CA HIS A 411 -7.16 -6.51 -10.36
C HIS A 411 -6.73 -5.14 -9.83
N GLN A 412 -7.57 -4.49 -9.02
CA GLN A 412 -7.27 -3.17 -8.46
C GLN A 412 -6.16 -3.19 -7.41
N THR A 413 -6.14 -4.19 -6.54
CA THR A 413 -5.21 -4.26 -5.39
C THR A 413 -3.92 -4.98 -5.74
N LEU A 414 -3.97 -5.99 -6.62
CA LEU A 414 -2.84 -6.84 -6.93
C LEU A 414 -2.41 -6.80 -8.40
N ASN A 415 -3.16 -6.17 -9.30
CA ASN A 415 -2.96 -6.27 -10.75
C ASN A 415 -2.95 -7.73 -11.23
N VAL A 416 -3.80 -8.57 -10.62
CA VAL A 416 -4.04 -9.96 -11.02
C VAL A 416 -5.46 -10.03 -11.53
N SER A 417 -5.61 -10.36 -12.82
CA SER A 417 -6.92 -10.56 -13.44
C SER A 417 -7.27 -12.05 -13.45
N CYS A 418 -8.54 -12.37 -13.28
CA CYS A 418 -9.05 -13.72 -13.51
C CYS A 418 -8.84 -14.11 -14.98
N THR A 419 -8.33 -15.31 -15.23
CA THR A 419 -8.13 -15.79 -16.60
C THR A 419 -9.37 -16.49 -17.14
N ARG A 420 -10.27 -16.94 -16.26
CA ARG A 420 -11.52 -17.63 -16.63
C ARG A 420 -12.64 -17.31 -15.66
N PHE A 421 -13.86 -17.65 -16.06
CA PHE A 421 -15.06 -17.38 -15.26
C PHE A 421 -15.64 -18.61 -14.55
N ALA A 422 -15.08 -19.79 -14.82
CA ALA A 422 -15.55 -21.04 -14.24
C ALA A 422 -14.43 -22.09 -14.21
N PRO A 423 -14.59 -23.18 -13.42
CA PRO A 423 -13.68 -24.31 -13.39
C PRO A 423 -13.57 -25.03 -14.73
N VAL A 424 -12.37 -25.53 -15.06
CA VAL A 424 -12.14 -26.34 -16.26
C VAL A 424 -12.76 -27.73 -16.04
N VAL A 425 -13.62 -28.16 -16.96
CA VAL A 425 -14.23 -29.51 -16.95
C VAL A 425 -13.63 -30.44 -18.00
N PHE A 426 -13.05 -29.88 -19.06
CA PHE A 426 -12.34 -30.63 -20.09
C PHE A 426 -11.20 -29.79 -20.63
N GLN A 427 -10.07 -30.43 -20.98
CA GLN A 427 -8.96 -29.75 -21.63
C GLN A 427 -8.24 -30.67 -22.60
N VAL A 428 -7.77 -30.11 -23.72
CA VAL A 428 -7.03 -30.85 -24.75
C VAL A 428 -6.00 -29.94 -25.43
N PRO A 429 -4.75 -30.39 -25.64
CA PRO A 429 -3.80 -29.64 -26.44
C PRO A 429 -4.22 -29.66 -27.91
N ILE A 430 -4.27 -28.49 -28.55
CA ILE A 430 -4.60 -28.34 -29.97
C ILE A 430 -3.31 -28.11 -30.75
N SER A 431 -3.07 -28.91 -31.79
CA SER A 431 -1.94 -28.77 -32.72
C SER A 431 -2.48 -28.52 -34.13
N LYS A 432 -1.78 -27.69 -34.93
CA LYS A 432 -2.12 -27.50 -36.35
C LYS A 432 -1.85 -28.76 -37.16
N ASN A 433 -0.77 -29.47 -36.82
CA ASN A 433 -0.33 -30.71 -37.43
C ASN A 433 0.19 -31.67 -36.33
N ALA A 434 0.07 -32.99 -36.55
CA ALA A 434 0.53 -34.01 -35.60
C ALA A 434 2.05 -33.98 -35.31
N SER A 435 2.83 -33.25 -36.09
CA SER A 435 4.28 -33.10 -35.95
C SER A 435 4.72 -31.75 -35.36
N GLU A 436 3.78 -30.84 -35.11
CA GLU A 436 4.05 -29.50 -34.58
C GLU A 436 3.74 -29.44 -33.07
N PRO A 437 4.44 -28.57 -32.32
CA PRO A 437 4.07 -28.30 -30.94
C PRO A 437 2.61 -27.77 -30.89
N PRO A 438 1.89 -28.05 -29.80
CA PRO A 438 0.54 -27.51 -29.62
C PRO A 438 0.54 -25.99 -29.74
N VAL A 439 -0.45 -25.45 -30.47
CA VAL A 439 -0.74 -24.02 -30.54
C VAL A 439 -1.14 -23.50 -29.15
N GLY A 440 -1.86 -24.33 -28.39
CA GLY A 440 -2.31 -24.02 -27.05
C GLY A 440 -3.10 -25.18 -26.45
N VAL A 441 -3.61 -24.99 -25.23
CA VAL A 441 -4.50 -25.94 -24.56
C VAL A 441 -5.91 -25.38 -24.61
N LEU A 442 -6.79 -26.02 -25.36
CA LEU A 442 -8.21 -25.72 -25.33
C LEU A 442 -8.77 -26.17 -23.98
N GLN A 443 -9.43 -25.26 -23.28
CA GLN A 443 -10.11 -25.53 -22.02
C GLN A 443 -11.60 -25.28 -22.19
N VAL A 444 -12.44 -26.24 -21.83
CA VAL A 444 -13.89 -26.09 -21.74
C VAL A 444 -14.26 -25.93 -20.27
N LEU A 445 -14.99 -24.85 -19.95
CA LEU A 445 -15.34 -24.49 -18.60
C LEU A 445 -16.69 -25.08 -18.16
N GLN A 446 -16.94 -25.13 -16.86
CA GLN A 446 -18.19 -25.65 -16.31
C GLN A 446 -19.39 -24.83 -16.79
N GLY A 447 -20.36 -25.48 -17.44
CA GLY A 447 -21.55 -24.82 -18.01
C GLY A 447 -21.31 -24.19 -19.39
N GLU A 448 -20.08 -24.25 -19.91
CA GLU A 448 -19.72 -23.88 -21.27
C GLU A 448 -19.91 -25.09 -22.22
N GLU A 449 -20.35 -24.84 -23.45
CA GLU A 449 -20.38 -25.87 -24.48
C GLU A 449 -19.07 -25.85 -25.29
N PRO A 450 -18.60 -26.98 -25.85
CA PRO A 450 -17.36 -27.00 -26.63
C PRO A 450 -17.25 -25.92 -27.72
N VAL A 451 -18.37 -25.56 -28.38
CA VAL A 451 -18.38 -24.49 -29.39
C VAL A 451 -17.99 -23.13 -28.81
N ASP A 452 -18.34 -22.82 -27.56
CA ASP A 452 -18.00 -21.54 -26.93
C ASP A 452 -16.51 -21.48 -26.59
N ALA A 453 -15.99 -22.58 -26.03
CA ALA A 453 -14.59 -22.72 -25.70
C ALA A 453 -13.71 -22.60 -26.94
N ILE A 454 -14.15 -23.16 -28.07
CA ILE A 454 -13.41 -23.16 -29.33
C ILE A 454 -13.42 -21.77 -29.97
N VAL A 455 -14.53 -21.04 -29.94
CA VAL A 455 -14.55 -19.66 -30.45
C VAL A 455 -13.63 -18.77 -29.61
N ARG A 456 -13.65 -18.93 -28.28
CA ARG A 456 -12.72 -18.23 -27.39
C ARG A 456 -11.26 -18.56 -27.71
N PHE A 457 -10.92 -19.84 -27.79
CA PHE A 457 -9.57 -20.32 -28.13
C PHE A 457 -9.14 -19.88 -29.53
N GLY A 458 -10.06 -19.90 -30.49
CA GLY A 458 -9.82 -19.48 -31.87
C GLY A 458 -9.48 -17.99 -31.97
N ARG A 459 -10.12 -17.13 -31.17
CA ARG A 459 -9.77 -15.71 -31.07
C ARG A 459 -8.42 -15.47 -30.43
N GLU A 460 -8.07 -16.24 -29.39
CA GLU A 460 -6.78 -16.13 -28.71
C GLU A 460 -5.60 -16.54 -29.60
N HIS A 461 -5.83 -17.44 -30.55
CA HIS A 461 -4.80 -18.02 -31.41
C HIS A 461 -4.96 -17.73 -32.91
N ASP A 462 -5.78 -16.73 -33.27
CA ASP A 462 -6.05 -16.30 -34.65
C ASP A 462 -6.43 -17.46 -35.60
N LEU A 463 -7.31 -18.35 -35.15
CA LEU A 463 -7.81 -19.47 -35.95
C LEU A 463 -9.00 -19.04 -36.80
N ASP A 464 -9.00 -19.41 -38.07
CA ASP A 464 -10.12 -19.16 -38.98
C ASP A 464 -11.33 -20.07 -38.66
N GLU A 465 -12.49 -19.74 -39.23
CA GLU A 465 -13.74 -20.46 -39.00
C GLU A 465 -13.64 -21.94 -39.40
N PHE A 466 -12.85 -22.24 -40.43
CA PHE A 466 -12.63 -23.62 -40.90
C PHE A 466 -11.85 -24.44 -39.87
N ALA A 467 -10.76 -23.89 -39.33
CA ALA A 467 -9.98 -24.52 -38.27
C ALA A 467 -10.83 -24.71 -37.01
N GLN A 468 -11.61 -23.71 -36.61
CA GLN A 468 -12.52 -23.80 -35.46
C GLN A 468 -13.56 -24.92 -35.64
N LYS A 469 -14.17 -25.03 -36.83
CA LYS A 469 -15.13 -26.11 -37.14
C LYS A 469 -14.48 -27.50 -37.08
N SER A 470 -13.27 -27.64 -37.62
CA SER A 470 -12.53 -28.91 -37.55
C SER A 470 -12.19 -29.32 -36.11
N ILE A 471 -11.93 -28.35 -35.22
CA ILE A 471 -11.67 -28.62 -33.81
C ILE A 471 -12.97 -29.05 -33.11
N LEU A 472 -14.11 -28.44 -33.44
CA LEU A 472 -15.40 -28.73 -32.83
C LEU A 472 -15.78 -30.20 -32.96
N ASP A 473 -15.71 -30.75 -34.16
CA ASP A 473 -16.07 -32.15 -34.41
C ASP A 473 -15.22 -33.10 -33.53
N GLY A 474 -13.90 -32.88 -33.48
CA GLY A 474 -12.98 -33.70 -32.69
C GLY A 474 -13.18 -33.56 -31.17
N VAL A 475 -13.44 -32.35 -30.68
CA VAL A 475 -13.68 -32.11 -29.24
C VAL A 475 -15.01 -32.68 -28.81
N CYS A 476 -16.06 -32.58 -29.63
CA CYS A 476 -17.37 -33.14 -29.34
C CYS A 476 -17.33 -34.67 -29.23
N GLU A 477 -16.54 -35.34 -30.09
CA GLU A 477 -16.34 -36.79 -29.99
C GLU A 477 -15.54 -37.18 -28.73
N ALA A 478 -14.47 -36.43 -28.41
CA ALA A 478 -13.55 -36.78 -27.33
C ALA A 478 -14.04 -36.41 -25.92
N SER A 479 -14.79 -35.32 -25.78
CA SER A 479 -15.11 -34.73 -24.46
C SER A 479 -16.28 -35.39 -23.74
N GLN A 480 -17.17 -36.08 -24.48
CA GLN A 480 -18.47 -36.57 -23.97
C GLN A 480 -19.36 -35.46 -23.36
N LEU A 481 -19.03 -34.19 -23.62
CA LEU A 481 -19.83 -33.04 -23.22
C LEU A 481 -21.00 -32.88 -24.21
N PRO A 482 -22.11 -32.27 -23.78
CA PRO A 482 -23.22 -31.99 -24.69
C PRO A 482 -22.77 -31.02 -25.79
N CYS A 483 -22.74 -31.49 -27.04
CA CYS A 483 -22.55 -30.67 -28.24
C CYS A 483 -23.85 -30.58 -29.04
N THR A 484 -24.67 -29.61 -28.69
CA THR A 484 -25.99 -29.32 -29.24
C THR A 484 -26.04 -28.12 -30.18
N ARG A 485 -25.07 -27.21 -30.10
CA ARG A 485 -25.02 -25.93 -30.83
C ARG A 485 -23.87 -25.87 -31.81
N GLU A 486 -24.13 -25.24 -32.95
CA GLU A 486 -23.13 -24.92 -33.97
C GLU A 486 -22.57 -23.50 -33.83
N ARG A 487 -23.25 -22.63 -33.07
CA ARG A 487 -22.83 -21.24 -32.81
C ARG A 487 -22.51 -21.03 -31.34
N SER A 488 -21.48 -20.24 -31.08
CA SER A 488 -21.09 -19.88 -29.71
C SER A 488 -22.05 -18.87 -29.10
N LEU A 489 -22.63 -19.20 -27.96
CA LEU A 489 -23.60 -18.43 -27.19
C LEU A 489 -22.86 -17.78 -26.02
N LEU A 490 -22.85 -16.46 -25.95
CA LEU A 490 -22.22 -15.74 -24.85
C LEU A 490 -23.22 -15.50 -23.70
N TYR A 491 -24.44 -15.12 -24.05
CA TYR A 491 -25.44 -14.68 -23.08
C TYR A 491 -26.86 -14.89 -23.59
N VAL A 492 -27.80 -15.12 -22.68
CA VAL A 492 -29.24 -15.10 -22.96
C VAL A 492 -29.86 -14.04 -22.06
N ALA A 493 -30.27 -12.93 -22.66
CA ALA A 493 -30.95 -11.86 -21.94
C ALA A 493 -32.42 -12.24 -21.75
N VAL A 494 -32.93 -12.15 -20.52
CA VAL A 494 -34.36 -12.38 -20.25
C VAL A 494 -35.09 -11.06 -20.24
N VAL A 495 -35.98 -10.86 -21.21
CA VAL A 495 -36.83 -9.67 -21.30
C VAL A 495 -38.27 -10.11 -21.52
N ASN A 496 -39.20 -9.60 -20.70
CA ASN A 496 -40.62 -9.95 -20.76
C ASN A 496 -40.87 -11.49 -20.72
N ASN A 497 -40.08 -12.22 -19.94
CA ASN A 497 -40.06 -13.70 -19.85
C ASN A 497 -39.63 -14.44 -21.14
N GLU A 498 -39.09 -13.73 -22.13
CA GLU A 498 -38.49 -14.32 -23.33
C GLU A 498 -36.97 -14.29 -23.22
N GLY A 499 -36.31 -15.38 -23.61
CA GLY A 499 -34.86 -15.46 -23.68
C GLY A 499 -34.36 -15.02 -25.06
N VAL A 500 -33.55 -13.96 -25.11
CA VAL A 500 -32.93 -13.44 -26.33
C VAL A 500 -31.46 -13.85 -26.34
N PRO A 501 -31.04 -14.77 -27.24
CA PRO A 501 -29.66 -15.23 -27.30
C PRO A 501 -28.76 -14.20 -27.98
N PHE A 502 -27.56 -14.01 -27.42
CA PHE A 502 -26.46 -13.23 -27.99
C PHE A 502 -25.30 -14.18 -28.28
N TYR A 503 -24.98 -14.33 -29.56
CA TYR A 503 -23.88 -15.18 -30.00
C TYR A 503 -22.57 -14.40 -30.07
N ALA A 504 -21.44 -15.11 -30.07
CA ALA A 504 -20.12 -14.49 -30.00
C ALA A 504 -19.80 -13.60 -31.21
N ASP A 505 -20.32 -13.95 -32.38
CA ASP A 505 -20.16 -13.26 -33.66
C ASP A 505 -21.21 -12.16 -33.90
N ASP A 506 -22.18 -12.00 -32.99
CA ASP A 506 -23.18 -10.94 -33.09
C ASP A 506 -22.63 -9.59 -32.60
N GLU A 507 -23.08 -8.51 -33.24
CA GLU A 507 -23.02 -7.18 -32.63
C GLU A 507 -24.27 -6.98 -31.77
N PRO A 508 -24.16 -6.72 -30.45
CA PRO A 508 -25.31 -6.54 -29.58
C PRO A 508 -26.30 -5.47 -30.06
N ALA A 509 -25.83 -4.39 -30.68
CA ALA A 509 -26.70 -3.36 -31.27
C ALA A 509 -27.62 -3.90 -32.37
N ASP A 510 -27.15 -4.86 -33.18
CA ASP A 510 -27.93 -5.47 -34.27
C ASP A 510 -29.04 -6.36 -33.71
N VAL A 511 -28.71 -7.18 -32.70
CA VAL A 511 -29.66 -8.08 -32.03
C VAL A 511 -30.76 -7.28 -31.33
N VAL A 512 -30.37 -6.22 -30.61
CA VAL A 512 -31.30 -5.30 -29.94
C VAL A 512 -32.20 -4.59 -30.94
N HIS A 513 -31.66 -4.15 -32.08
CA HIS A 513 -32.45 -3.53 -33.14
C HIS A 513 -33.48 -4.49 -33.73
N TRP A 514 -33.06 -5.71 -34.08
CA TRP A 514 -33.97 -6.72 -34.62
C TRP A 514 -35.09 -7.06 -33.63
N TYR A 515 -34.74 -7.39 -32.38
CA TYR A 515 -35.72 -7.76 -31.34
C TYR A 515 -36.68 -6.61 -31.01
N GLY A 516 -36.15 -5.39 -30.85
CA GLY A 516 -36.94 -4.21 -30.51
C GLY A 516 -37.87 -3.78 -31.64
N THR A 517 -37.42 -3.83 -32.88
CA THR A 517 -38.24 -3.43 -34.04
C THR A 517 -39.42 -4.38 -34.24
N ASP A 518 -39.21 -5.69 -34.08
CA ASP A 518 -40.27 -6.71 -34.11
C ASP A 518 -41.36 -6.48 -33.05
N ARG A 519 -41.00 -5.82 -31.94
CA ARG A 519 -41.90 -5.49 -30.81
C ARG A 519 -42.33 -4.03 -30.75
N ASN A 520 -42.08 -3.25 -31.80
CA ASN A 520 -42.38 -1.81 -31.87
C ASN A 520 -41.78 -0.98 -30.73
N TRP A 521 -40.60 -1.35 -30.23
CA TRP A 521 -39.88 -0.55 -29.25
C TRP A 521 -39.43 0.78 -29.83
N THR A 522 -39.49 1.82 -29.01
CA THR A 522 -38.94 3.13 -29.32
C THR A 522 -37.42 3.08 -29.41
N PHE A 523 -36.84 4.08 -30.09
CA PHE A 523 -35.39 4.24 -30.16
C PHE A 523 -34.74 4.32 -28.77
N VAL A 524 -35.40 4.98 -27.82
CA VAL A 524 -34.91 5.17 -26.45
C VAL A 524 -34.87 3.84 -25.70
N GLU A 525 -35.96 3.05 -25.76
CA GLU A 525 -36.03 1.73 -25.10
C GLU A 525 -34.92 0.78 -25.61
N ARG A 526 -34.70 0.72 -26.93
CA ARG A 526 -33.60 -0.07 -27.51
C ARG A 526 -32.24 0.37 -26.98
N LYS A 527 -32.00 1.67 -26.90
CA LYS A 527 -30.72 2.22 -26.46
C LYS A 527 -30.46 1.99 -24.97
N GLU A 528 -31.48 2.13 -24.13
CA GLU A 528 -31.38 1.84 -22.70
C GLU A 528 -31.07 0.38 -22.45
N TRP A 529 -31.76 -0.53 -23.15
CA TRP A 529 -31.50 -1.96 -23.04
C TRP A 529 -30.11 -2.35 -23.54
N LEU A 530 -29.66 -1.79 -24.68
CA LEU A 530 -28.29 -2.00 -25.16
C LEU A 530 -27.26 -1.53 -24.13
N ALA A 531 -27.46 -0.35 -23.52
CA ALA A 531 -26.55 0.17 -22.51
C ALA A 531 -26.53 -0.70 -21.23
N GLU A 532 -27.65 -1.30 -20.84
CA GLU A 532 -27.72 -2.26 -19.74
C GLU A 532 -26.93 -3.54 -20.07
N LEU A 533 -27.19 -4.13 -21.25
CA LEU A 533 -26.51 -5.34 -21.72
C LEU A 533 -24.99 -5.17 -21.78
N CYS A 534 -24.52 -4.03 -22.28
CA CYS A 534 -23.10 -3.75 -22.44
C CYS A 534 -22.37 -3.42 -21.12
N ARG A 535 -23.11 -3.27 -20.01
CA ARG A 535 -22.53 -3.16 -18.66
C ARG A 535 -22.41 -4.49 -17.95
N ILE A 536 -23.03 -5.56 -18.48
CA ILE A 536 -22.93 -6.89 -17.87
C ILE A 536 -21.48 -7.33 -17.92
N ARG A 537 -20.98 -7.78 -16.76
CA ARG A 537 -19.61 -8.27 -16.60
C ARG A 537 -19.60 -9.72 -16.16
N ARG A 538 -18.54 -10.43 -16.54
CA ARG A 538 -18.22 -11.77 -16.06
C ARG A 538 -16.71 -11.88 -15.83
N ALA A 539 -16.32 -12.36 -14.65
CA ALA A 539 -14.93 -12.39 -14.19
C ALA A 539 -14.20 -11.04 -14.32
N GLY A 540 -14.89 -9.93 -14.06
CA GLY A 540 -14.31 -8.57 -14.12
C GLY A 540 -14.15 -7.98 -15.54
N ALA A 541 -14.53 -8.71 -16.58
CA ALA A 541 -14.49 -8.26 -17.98
C ALA A 541 -15.91 -8.04 -18.55
N PRO A 542 -16.09 -7.16 -19.56
CA PRO A 542 -17.35 -7.05 -20.30
C PRO A 542 -17.76 -8.40 -20.91
N LEU A 543 -19.00 -8.82 -20.69
CA LEU A 543 -19.50 -10.11 -21.19
C LEU A 543 -19.79 -10.07 -22.71
N LEU A 544 -20.33 -8.96 -23.19
CA LEU A 544 -20.69 -8.75 -24.58
C LEU A 544 -19.69 -7.80 -25.24
N ASN A 545 -19.31 -8.10 -26.49
CA ASN A 545 -18.44 -7.22 -27.28
C ASN A 545 -19.27 -6.13 -27.96
N CYS A 546 -19.60 -5.07 -27.23
CA CYS A 546 -20.35 -3.95 -27.76
C CYS A 546 -19.43 -2.98 -28.50
N SER A 547 -19.21 -3.24 -29.79
CA SER A 547 -18.25 -2.48 -30.59
C SER A 547 -18.83 -1.20 -31.19
N ARG A 548 -20.16 -1.05 -31.20
CA ARG A 548 -20.87 0.15 -31.65
C ARG A 548 -22.25 0.29 -31.02
N ALA A 549 -22.74 1.52 -30.96
CA ALA A 549 -24.09 1.82 -30.48
C ALA A 549 -25.15 1.80 -31.60
N GLU A 550 -24.77 2.17 -32.82
CA GLU A 550 -25.68 2.24 -33.97
C GLU A 550 -25.82 0.85 -34.59
N ALA A 551 -27.06 0.32 -34.69
CA ALA A 551 -27.33 -0.97 -35.30
C ALA A 551 -27.10 -0.97 -36.82
N ARG A 552 -26.77 -2.11 -37.42
CA ARG A 552 -26.55 -2.23 -38.86
C ARG A 552 -27.86 -2.60 -39.51
N LEU A 553 -28.33 -1.70 -40.37
CA LEU A 553 -29.59 -1.84 -41.09
C LEU A 553 -29.41 -2.60 -42.41
N PHE A 554 -28.24 -2.49 -43.02
CA PHE A 554 -27.94 -3.13 -44.30
C PHE A 554 -26.46 -3.50 -44.41
N LYS A 555 -26.21 -4.65 -45.04
CA LYS A 555 -24.89 -5.16 -45.38
C LYS A 555 -24.93 -5.79 -46.75
N LEU A 556 -24.02 -5.39 -47.64
CA LEU A 556 -23.85 -6.00 -48.94
C LEU A 556 -22.34 -6.14 -49.26
N PRO A 557 -21.79 -7.37 -49.28
CA PRO A 557 -20.46 -7.58 -49.84
C PRO A 557 -20.52 -7.34 -51.34
N VAL A 558 -19.79 -6.33 -51.83
CA VAL A 558 -19.76 -5.97 -53.25
C VAL A 558 -18.60 -6.71 -53.90
N MET A 559 -18.93 -7.61 -54.83
CA MET A 559 -17.96 -8.49 -55.48
C MET A 559 -17.48 -7.90 -56.81
N GLU A 560 -16.17 -7.98 -57.09
CA GLU A 560 -15.56 -7.66 -58.39
C GLU A 560 -15.71 -8.83 -59.36
N THR A 561 -15.49 -10.04 -58.81
CA THR A 561 -15.60 -11.33 -59.49
C THR A 561 -16.23 -12.33 -58.51
N PRO A 562 -16.67 -13.52 -58.95
CA PRO A 562 -17.28 -14.52 -58.05
C PRO A 562 -16.44 -14.89 -56.82
N THR A 563 -15.13 -14.64 -56.85
CA THR A 563 -14.19 -15.00 -55.78
C THR A 563 -13.46 -13.81 -55.16
N LYS A 564 -13.66 -12.58 -55.65
CA LYS A 564 -12.94 -11.40 -55.18
C LYS A 564 -13.90 -10.30 -54.75
N GLU A 565 -13.88 -9.98 -53.48
CA GLU A 565 -14.62 -8.87 -52.88
C GLU A 565 -13.90 -7.53 -53.13
N ILE A 566 -14.64 -6.50 -53.54
CA ILE A 566 -14.17 -5.11 -53.63
C ILE A 566 -14.18 -4.48 -52.23
N GLY A 567 -15.26 -4.72 -51.50
CA GLY A 567 -15.48 -4.32 -50.12
C GLY A 567 -16.95 -4.49 -49.72
N VAL A 568 -17.24 -4.26 -48.44
CA VAL A 568 -18.60 -4.33 -47.90
C VAL A 568 -19.22 -2.93 -47.85
N LEU A 569 -20.41 -2.78 -48.45
CA LEU A 569 -21.27 -1.63 -48.25
C LEU A 569 -22.15 -1.89 -47.01
N GLU A 570 -22.00 -1.06 -45.99
CA GLU A 570 -22.78 -1.13 -44.76
C GLU A 570 -23.52 0.19 -44.52
N VAL A 571 -24.74 0.10 -43.97
CA VAL A 571 -25.52 1.25 -43.51
C VAL A 571 -25.90 1.02 -42.06
N LEU A 572 -25.47 1.92 -41.19
CA LEU A 572 -25.85 1.91 -39.77
C LEU A 572 -27.09 2.78 -39.53
N GLU A 573 -27.73 2.56 -38.39
CA GLU A 573 -28.82 3.39 -37.90
C GLU A 573 -28.35 4.85 -37.80
N ASP A 574 -29.21 5.79 -38.19
CA ASP A 574 -28.93 7.23 -38.28
C ASP A 574 -27.97 7.70 -39.38
N GLN A 575 -27.55 6.79 -40.26
CA GLN A 575 -26.85 7.15 -41.49
C GLN A 575 -27.83 7.27 -42.67
N GLU A 576 -27.59 8.25 -43.53
CA GLU A 576 -28.30 8.34 -44.80
C GLU A 576 -27.75 7.27 -45.76
N PRO A 577 -28.59 6.34 -46.27
CA PRO A 577 -28.08 5.23 -47.08
C PRO A 577 -27.45 5.70 -48.39
N ILE A 578 -27.99 6.75 -49.03
CA ILE A 578 -27.41 7.26 -50.29
C ILE A 578 -26.02 7.87 -50.08
N ASP A 579 -25.74 8.39 -48.88
CA ASP A 579 -24.42 8.94 -48.54
C ASP A 579 -23.39 7.84 -48.34
N GLN A 580 -23.80 6.72 -47.75
CA GLN A 580 -22.94 5.54 -47.62
C GLN A 580 -22.66 4.90 -48.99
N VAL A 581 -23.65 4.83 -49.88
CA VAL A 581 -23.45 4.38 -51.28
C VAL A 581 -22.44 5.28 -51.98
N TYR A 582 -22.60 6.61 -51.89
CA TYR A 582 -21.65 7.54 -52.48
C TYR A 582 -20.25 7.40 -51.91
N ALA A 583 -20.11 7.32 -50.58
CA ALA A 583 -18.83 7.14 -49.91
C ALA A 583 -18.14 5.82 -50.33
N PHE A 584 -18.91 4.74 -50.50
CA PHE A 584 -18.41 3.47 -51.02
C PHE A 584 -17.91 3.60 -52.48
N LEU A 585 -18.72 4.20 -53.35
CA LEU A 585 -18.35 4.44 -54.75
C LEU A 585 -17.09 5.32 -54.87
N GLU A 586 -16.94 6.30 -53.97
CA GLU A 586 -15.78 7.18 -53.91
C GLU A 586 -14.53 6.47 -53.42
N LYS A 587 -14.63 5.69 -52.35
CA LYS A 587 -13.52 4.89 -51.82
C LYS A 587 -12.98 3.88 -52.84
N HIS A 588 -13.84 3.34 -53.69
CA HIS A 588 -13.49 2.30 -54.67
C HIS A 588 -13.43 2.80 -56.13
N ASP A 589 -13.60 4.10 -56.36
CA ASP A 589 -13.57 4.77 -57.68
C ASP A 589 -14.53 4.17 -58.75
N LEU A 590 -15.78 3.90 -58.35
CA LEU A 590 -16.77 3.16 -59.15
C LEU A 590 -17.83 4.05 -59.85
N PHE A 591 -17.58 5.34 -60.07
CA PHE A 591 -18.63 6.25 -60.58
C PHE A 591 -19.01 6.05 -62.05
N GLN A 592 -18.11 5.51 -62.89
CA GLN A 592 -18.36 5.28 -64.32
C GLN A 592 -18.91 3.88 -64.64
N THR A 593 -19.11 3.02 -63.63
CA THR A 593 -19.77 1.72 -63.79
C THR A 593 -21.28 1.90 -63.63
N ALA A 594 -21.92 2.57 -64.61
CA ALA A 594 -23.35 2.92 -64.58
C ALA A 594 -24.29 1.80 -64.09
N PRO A 595 -24.17 0.52 -64.52
CA PRO A 595 -25.02 -0.53 -63.96
C PRO A 595 -24.75 -0.79 -62.48
N VAL A 596 -23.51 -0.65 -61.98
CA VAL A 596 -23.15 -0.90 -60.58
C VAL A 596 -23.65 0.24 -59.68
N ASN A 597 -23.39 1.51 -60.01
CA ASN A 597 -23.83 2.66 -59.21
C ASN A 597 -25.36 2.67 -59.04
N THR A 598 -26.10 2.60 -60.15
CA THR A 598 -27.57 2.59 -60.10
C THR A 598 -28.10 1.36 -59.37
N SER A 599 -27.46 0.20 -59.54
CA SER A 599 -27.86 -1.02 -58.82
C SER A 599 -27.60 -0.91 -57.33
N LEU A 600 -26.44 -0.43 -56.89
CA LEU A 600 -26.12 -0.26 -55.47
C LEU A 600 -27.10 0.72 -54.81
N ARG A 601 -27.36 1.86 -55.44
CA ARG A 601 -28.40 2.80 -54.98
C ARG A 601 -29.75 2.11 -54.84
N ASN A 602 -30.22 1.44 -55.89
CA ASN A 602 -31.55 0.83 -55.90
C ASN A 602 -31.67 -0.29 -54.87
N VAL A 603 -30.66 -1.16 -54.76
CA VAL A 603 -30.64 -2.26 -53.79
C VAL A 603 -30.58 -1.69 -52.38
N THR A 604 -29.72 -0.71 -52.09
CA THR A 604 -29.64 -0.12 -50.76
C THR A 604 -30.92 0.63 -50.39
N CYS A 605 -31.43 1.52 -51.24
CA CYS A 605 -32.65 2.29 -50.95
C CYS A 605 -33.93 1.43 -50.91
N ALA A 606 -33.92 0.24 -51.52
CA ALA A 606 -35.03 -0.72 -51.42
C ALA A 606 -35.03 -1.46 -50.08
N ASN A 607 -33.87 -1.63 -49.44
CA ASN A 607 -33.74 -2.30 -48.14
C ASN A 607 -33.76 -1.33 -46.96
N VAL A 608 -33.22 -0.12 -47.13
CA VAL A 608 -33.22 0.94 -46.11
C VAL A 608 -33.75 2.21 -46.75
N GLN A 609 -34.78 2.80 -46.16
CA GLN A 609 -35.44 3.98 -46.73
C GLN A 609 -34.45 5.16 -46.85
N CYS A 610 -34.18 5.58 -48.08
CA CYS A 610 -33.43 6.80 -48.36
C CYS A 610 -34.35 8.01 -48.11
N VAL A 611 -33.90 8.97 -47.29
CA VAL A 611 -34.67 10.21 -47.03
C VAL A 611 -34.56 11.16 -48.21
N ARG A 612 -33.49 11.02 -49.00
CA ARG A 612 -33.16 11.91 -50.11
C ARG A 612 -32.58 11.15 -51.31
N ASP A 613 -32.80 11.71 -52.49
CA ASP A 613 -32.34 11.11 -53.75
C ASP A 613 -30.90 11.50 -54.13
N ARG A 614 -30.44 12.66 -53.68
CA ARG A 614 -29.11 13.19 -54.00
C ARG A 614 -28.15 12.92 -52.84
N PRO A 615 -26.98 12.28 -53.04
CA PRO A 615 -26.01 12.11 -51.98
C PRO A 615 -25.33 13.44 -51.60
N ARG A 616 -24.73 13.45 -50.42
CA ARG A 616 -23.91 14.51 -49.85
C ARG A 616 -22.63 13.83 -49.41
N ARG A 617 -21.53 14.54 -49.59
CA ARG A 617 -20.24 14.04 -49.18
C ARG A 617 -20.17 13.96 -47.66
N ILE A 618 -19.74 12.82 -47.13
CA ILE A 618 -19.31 12.70 -45.74
C ILE A 618 -17.95 13.41 -45.64
N LEU A 619 -17.89 14.49 -44.85
CA LEU A 619 -16.65 15.27 -44.69
C LEU A 619 -15.68 14.51 -43.80
N PHE A 620 -16.18 14.04 -42.66
CA PHE A 620 -15.45 13.20 -41.72
C PHE A 620 -16.41 12.49 -40.75
N SER A 621 -15.89 11.48 -40.08
CA SER A 621 -16.55 10.76 -38.99
C SER A 621 -15.77 10.99 -37.70
N MET A 622 -16.48 11.16 -36.59
CA MET A 622 -15.89 11.16 -35.25
C MET A 622 -16.49 10.05 -34.42
N HIS A 623 -15.71 9.58 -33.45
CA HIS A 623 -16.16 8.59 -32.46
C HIS A 623 -16.28 9.26 -31.10
N ALA A 624 -17.38 8.99 -30.40
CA ALA A 624 -17.62 9.48 -29.05
C ALA A 624 -18.09 8.32 -28.18
N THR A 625 -17.55 8.19 -26.97
CA THR A 625 -17.98 7.15 -26.03
C THR A 625 -18.99 7.71 -25.06
N TYR A 626 -20.17 7.11 -24.98
CA TYR A 626 -21.21 7.48 -24.02
C TYR A 626 -21.80 6.23 -23.38
N MET A 627 -21.95 6.24 -22.05
CA MET A 627 -22.39 5.06 -21.27
C MET A 627 -21.55 3.79 -21.50
N GLY A 628 -20.26 3.95 -21.88
CA GLY A 628 -19.36 2.84 -22.21
C GLY A 628 -19.49 2.33 -23.66
N LEU A 629 -20.40 2.89 -24.45
CA LEU A 629 -20.61 2.52 -25.84
C LEU A 629 -19.94 3.52 -26.79
N PRO A 630 -19.17 3.04 -27.79
CA PRO A 630 -18.68 3.89 -28.86
C PRO A 630 -19.82 4.21 -29.84
N HIS A 631 -20.00 5.49 -30.09
CA HIS A 631 -20.93 6.03 -31.07
C HIS A 631 -20.18 6.67 -32.23
N THR A 632 -20.76 6.62 -33.42
CA THR A 632 -20.21 7.26 -34.61
C THR A 632 -21.06 8.45 -35.03
N ILE A 633 -20.46 9.63 -35.11
CA ILE A 633 -21.09 10.82 -35.66
C ILE A 633 -20.46 11.18 -37.00
N GLN A 634 -21.28 11.27 -38.04
CA GLN A 634 -20.86 11.72 -39.37
C GLN A 634 -21.27 13.17 -39.58
N LEU A 635 -20.32 14.01 -39.98
CA LEU A 635 -20.60 15.34 -40.49
C LEU A 635 -20.65 15.27 -42.01
N VAL A 636 -21.83 15.50 -42.58
CA VAL A 636 -22.04 15.56 -44.03
C VAL A 636 -22.04 17.01 -44.50
N GLN A 637 -21.65 17.24 -45.76
CA GLN A 637 -21.69 18.55 -46.38
C GLN A 637 -23.11 19.14 -46.30
N PRO A 638 -23.32 20.29 -45.64
CA PRO A 638 -24.64 20.90 -45.59
C PRO A 638 -25.00 21.58 -46.92
N GLU A 639 -26.30 21.79 -47.14
CA GLU A 639 -26.78 22.67 -48.22
C GLU A 639 -26.40 24.12 -47.94
N GLU A 640 -26.60 24.57 -46.71
CA GLU A 640 -26.22 25.89 -46.22
C GLU A 640 -25.47 25.79 -44.88
N ASP A 641 -24.42 26.60 -44.71
CA ASP A 641 -23.61 26.62 -43.49
C ASP A 641 -24.39 27.15 -42.27
N TRP A 642 -25.45 27.94 -42.51
CA TRP A 642 -26.28 28.57 -41.50
C TRP A 642 -27.74 28.17 -41.68
N ILE A 643 -28.32 27.53 -40.66
CA ILE A 643 -29.74 27.18 -40.64
C ILE A 643 -30.48 28.25 -39.85
N CYS A 644 -31.42 28.93 -40.50
CA CYS A 644 -32.21 29.98 -39.89
C CYS A 644 -33.66 29.54 -39.69
N THR A 645 -34.16 29.64 -38.45
CA THR A 645 -35.57 29.43 -38.12
C THR A 645 -36.24 30.75 -37.75
N GLU A 646 -37.48 30.96 -38.21
CA GLU A 646 -38.28 32.12 -37.85
C GLU A 646 -39.30 31.72 -36.78
N ALA A 647 -39.18 32.31 -35.59
CA ALA A 647 -40.12 32.14 -34.50
C ALA A 647 -40.54 33.50 -33.95
N HIS A 648 -41.85 33.75 -33.89
CA HIS A 648 -42.47 34.97 -33.33
C HIS A 648 -41.86 36.29 -33.85
N GLY A 649 -41.55 36.37 -35.14
CA GLY A 649 -41.01 37.57 -35.78
C GLY A 649 -39.52 37.81 -35.56
N SER A 650 -38.79 36.87 -34.93
CA SER A 650 -37.33 36.89 -34.81
C SER A 650 -36.71 35.74 -35.63
N LYS A 651 -35.73 36.06 -36.47
CA LYS A 651 -34.95 35.09 -37.24
C LYS A 651 -33.74 34.67 -36.43
N LYS A 652 -33.69 33.42 -35.97
CA LYS A 652 -32.55 32.84 -35.26
C LYS A 652 -31.76 31.96 -36.23
N CYS A 653 -30.54 32.36 -36.55
CA CYS A 653 -29.62 31.59 -37.36
C CYS A 653 -28.59 30.88 -36.49
N GLN A 654 -28.42 29.58 -36.72
CA GLN A 654 -27.42 28.75 -36.05
C GLN A 654 -26.54 28.07 -37.09
N HIS A 655 -25.25 27.90 -36.78
CA HIS A 655 -24.34 27.21 -37.68
C HIS A 655 -24.73 25.73 -37.79
N TYR A 656 -24.56 25.11 -38.96
CA TYR A 656 -24.94 23.71 -39.20
C TYR A 656 -24.36 22.74 -38.16
N VAL A 657 -23.11 22.97 -37.73
CA VAL A 657 -22.45 22.18 -36.69
C VAL A 657 -23.20 22.22 -35.35
N GLU A 658 -23.74 23.38 -34.96
CA GLU A 658 -24.52 23.53 -33.72
C GLU A 658 -25.86 22.81 -33.80
N VAL A 659 -26.53 22.90 -34.95
CA VAL A 659 -27.78 22.19 -35.18
C VAL A 659 -27.53 20.67 -35.15
N LYS A 660 -26.46 20.20 -35.81
CA LYS A 660 -26.08 18.80 -35.83
C LYS A 660 -25.71 18.28 -34.45
N SER A 661 -24.89 19.01 -33.67
CA SER A 661 -24.52 18.60 -32.31
C SER A 661 -25.73 18.57 -31.38
N THR A 662 -26.60 19.57 -31.44
CA THR A 662 -27.82 19.64 -30.62
C THR A 662 -28.79 18.50 -30.95
N SER A 663 -29.06 18.28 -32.24
CA SER A 663 -29.93 17.21 -32.72
C SER A 663 -29.38 15.83 -32.33
N TYR A 664 -28.09 15.62 -32.55
CA TYR A 664 -27.43 14.36 -32.23
C TYR A 664 -27.46 14.08 -30.73
N CYS A 665 -27.09 15.04 -29.89
CA CYS A 665 -27.11 14.89 -28.44
C CYS A 665 -28.53 14.72 -27.88
N ALA A 666 -29.52 15.43 -28.41
CA ALA A 666 -30.91 15.24 -27.98
C ALA A 666 -31.42 13.82 -28.25
N LYS A 667 -30.97 13.20 -29.34
CA LYS A 667 -31.35 11.83 -29.71
C LYS A 667 -30.51 10.77 -29.00
N GLN A 668 -29.19 10.92 -29.06
CA GLN A 668 -28.21 9.90 -28.66
C GLN A 668 -27.73 10.07 -27.22
N MET A 669 -27.87 11.24 -26.60
CA MET A 669 -27.35 11.51 -25.25
C MET A 669 -28.29 12.43 -24.44
N PRO A 670 -29.60 12.12 -24.36
CA PRO A 670 -30.59 13.04 -23.77
C PRO A 670 -30.34 13.36 -22.29
N GLY A 671 -29.65 12.47 -21.57
CA GLY A 671 -29.30 12.64 -20.16
C GLY A 671 -28.03 13.46 -19.89
N TRP A 672 -27.37 13.98 -20.94
CA TRP A 672 -26.11 14.73 -20.80
C TRP A 672 -26.27 16.19 -21.25
N PRO A 673 -26.51 17.14 -20.32
CA PRO A 673 -26.82 18.53 -20.65
C PRO A 673 -25.71 19.25 -21.43
N GLU A 674 -24.44 18.97 -21.15
CA GLU A 674 -23.29 19.63 -21.78
C GLU A 674 -22.92 19.03 -23.15
N CYS A 675 -23.55 17.93 -23.56
CA CYS A 675 -23.21 17.19 -24.78
C CYS A 675 -23.16 18.08 -26.01
N ALA A 676 -24.19 18.91 -26.23
CA ALA A 676 -24.32 19.71 -27.45
C ALA A 676 -23.17 20.71 -27.61
N ASN A 677 -22.67 21.26 -26.50
CA ASN A 677 -21.56 22.21 -26.48
C ASN A 677 -20.24 21.48 -26.77
N ILE A 678 -19.94 20.41 -26.03
CA ILE A 678 -18.70 19.64 -26.17
C ILE A 678 -18.60 19.03 -27.57
N MET A 679 -19.66 18.39 -28.05
CA MET A 679 -19.72 17.83 -29.40
C MET A 679 -19.65 18.93 -30.47
N GLY A 680 -20.29 20.08 -30.23
CA GLY A 680 -20.22 21.23 -31.13
C GLY A 680 -18.78 21.74 -31.30
N ASP A 681 -18.05 21.91 -30.21
CA ASP A 681 -16.66 22.36 -30.23
C ASP A 681 -15.74 21.33 -30.91
N ALA A 682 -15.93 20.04 -30.61
CA ALA A 682 -15.18 18.95 -31.23
C ALA A 682 -15.41 18.87 -32.75
N LEU A 683 -16.67 18.98 -33.20
CA LEU A 683 -17.03 19.02 -34.61
C LEU A 683 -16.47 20.26 -35.31
N ARG A 684 -16.51 21.45 -34.68
CA ARG A 684 -15.92 22.67 -35.26
C ARG A 684 -14.41 22.55 -35.43
N HIS A 685 -13.74 21.98 -34.43
CA HIS A 685 -12.31 21.73 -34.49
C HIS A 685 -11.95 20.76 -35.63
N GLN A 686 -12.65 19.63 -35.73
CA GLN A 686 -12.43 18.68 -36.82
C GLN A 686 -12.79 19.25 -38.19
N LEU A 687 -13.84 20.05 -38.29
CA LEU A 687 -14.18 20.76 -39.53
C LEU A 687 -13.06 21.73 -39.93
N THR A 688 -12.46 22.43 -38.97
CA THR A 688 -11.31 23.30 -39.23
C THR A 688 -10.13 22.48 -39.77
N LEU A 689 -9.80 21.34 -39.15
CA LEU A 689 -8.73 20.45 -39.63
C LEU A 689 -9.02 19.91 -41.04
N TYR A 690 -10.27 19.51 -41.30
CA TYR A 690 -10.71 19.06 -42.61
C TYR A 690 -10.55 20.17 -43.66
N GLU A 691 -11.03 21.39 -43.37
CA GLU A 691 -10.88 22.54 -44.27
C GLU A 691 -9.41 22.86 -44.51
N GLU A 692 -8.58 22.88 -43.46
CA GLU A 692 -7.15 23.09 -43.61
C GLU A 692 -6.49 22.03 -44.49
N ALA A 693 -6.82 20.75 -44.30
CA ALA A 693 -6.32 19.66 -45.14
C ALA A 693 -6.77 19.81 -46.60
N LEU A 694 -8.05 20.15 -46.82
CA LEU A 694 -8.63 20.39 -48.14
C LEU A 694 -7.87 21.49 -48.90
N TRP A 695 -7.49 22.57 -48.20
CA TRP A 695 -6.85 23.74 -48.82
C TRP A 695 -5.33 23.75 -48.78
N LYS A 696 -4.65 23.13 -47.80
CA LYS A 696 -3.19 23.18 -47.65
C LYS A 696 -2.47 22.00 -48.30
N LEU A 697 -3.06 20.80 -48.32
CA LEU A 697 -2.39 19.64 -48.90
C LEU A 697 -2.34 19.77 -50.43
N PRO A 698 -1.17 19.56 -51.08
CA PRO A 698 -1.06 19.49 -52.54
C PRO A 698 -1.87 18.33 -53.13
N ASN A 699 -2.15 17.31 -52.32
CA ASN A 699 -2.68 16.00 -52.72
C ASN A 699 -4.22 15.89 -52.65
N THR A 700 -4.95 16.86 -52.08
CA THR A 700 -6.41 16.93 -52.19
C THR A 700 -6.81 17.47 -53.57
N LYS A 701 -6.63 16.62 -54.59
CA LYS A 701 -7.01 16.89 -55.98
C LYS A 701 -8.52 16.77 -56.22
N ASP A 702 -9.31 16.43 -55.21
CA ASP A 702 -10.75 16.30 -55.38
C ASP A 702 -11.42 17.66 -55.65
N LEU A 703 -11.63 17.94 -56.93
CA LEU A 703 -12.22 19.20 -57.41
C LEU A 703 -13.69 19.34 -56.97
N TYR A 704 -14.41 18.24 -56.81
CA TYR A 704 -15.79 18.29 -56.31
C TYR A 704 -15.81 18.66 -54.83
N ALA A 705 -14.89 18.11 -54.03
CA ALA A 705 -14.76 18.47 -52.62
C ALA A 705 -14.49 19.97 -52.42
N LYS A 706 -13.67 20.59 -53.28
CA LYS A 706 -13.39 22.05 -53.24
C LYS A 706 -14.61 22.90 -53.52
N LEU A 707 -15.54 22.41 -54.33
CA LEU A 707 -16.82 23.07 -54.61
C LEU A 707 -17.93 22.68 -53.61
N GLY A 708 -17.66 21.76 -52.68
CA GLY A 708 -18.67 21.21 -51.78
C GLY A 708 -19.74 20.40 -52.52
N LEU A 709 -19.36 19.75 -53.62
CA LEU A 709 -20.24 18.96 -54.48
C LEU A 709 -19.88 17.48 -54.46
N VAL A 710 -20.76 16.67 -55.02
CA VAL A 710 -20.58 15.23 -55.25
C VAL A 710 -20.35 14.96 -56.73
N LYS A 711 -19.61 13.89 -57.05
CA LYS A 711 -19.45 13.42 -58.45
C LYS A 711 -20.83 13.19 -59.08
N GLY A 712 -21.02 13.70 -60.30
CA GLY A 712 -22.33 13.70 -60.98
C GLY A 712 -23.17 14.97 -60.79
N ALA A 713 -22.63 16.01 -60.16
CA ALA A 713 -23.25 17.34 -60.12
C ALA A 713 -23.47 17.91 -61.54
N THR A 714 -24.56 18.65 -61.77
CA THR A 714 -24.86 19.29 -63.06
C THR A 714 -23.97 20.52 -63.30
N SER A 715 -23.93 21.01 -64.54
CA SER A 715 -23.18 22.24 -64.86
C SER A 715 -23.69 23.44 -64.05
N ASP A 716 -25.02 23.54 -63.91
CA ASP A 716 -25.69 24.60 -63.15
C ASP A 716 -25.34 24.52 -61.65
N GLU A 717 -25.30 23.30 -61.08
CA GLU A 717 -24.90 23.07 -59.68
C GLU A 717 -23.43 23.49 -59.46
N ILE A 718 -22.55 23.19 -60.42
CA ILE A 718 -21.13 23.56 -60.40
C ILE A 718 -20.97 25.09 -60.45
N GLU A 719 -21.70 25.76 -61.34
CA GLU A 719 -21.68 27.22 -61.47
C GLU A 719 -22.24 27.91 -60.22
N ALA A 720 -23.38 27.45 -59.70
CA ALA A 720 -23.98 28.00 -58.49
C ALA A 720 -23.06 27.84 -57.28
N ALA A 721 -22.43 26.67 -57.11
CA ALA A 721 -21.49 26.41 -56.03
C ALA A 721 -20.25 27.32 -56.13
N TYR A 722 -19.69 27.49 -57.33
CA TYR A 722 -18.55 28.36 -57.57
C TYR A 722 -18.87 29.82 -57.24
N HIS A 723 -19.97 30.37 -57.75
CA HIS A 723 -20.37 31.74 -57.45
C HIS A 723 -20.57 31.99 -55.95
N ARG A 724 -21.21 31.05 -55.25
CA ARG A 724 -21.38 31.12 -53.79
C ARG A 724 -20.03 31.13 -53.07
N LEU A 725 -19.11 30.25 -53.45
CA LEU A 725 -17.81 30.11 -52.77
C LEU A 725 -16.85 31.26 -53.08
N VAL A 726 -16.90 31.87 -54.27
CA VAL A 726 -16.09 33.04 -54.62
C VAL A 726 -16.49 34.28 -53.82
N LEU A 727 -17.77 34.42 -53.46
CA LEU A 727 -18.21 35.49 -52.56
C LEU A 727 -17.58 35.34 -51.16
N ARG A 728 -17.36 34.10 -50.71
CA ARG A 728 -16.71 33.78 -49.42
C ARG A 728 -15.19 33.85 -49.49
N PHE A 729 -14.59 33.29 -50.53
CA PHE A 729 -13.15 33.15 -50.74
C PHE A 729 -12.73 33.92 -51.99
N ASN A 730 -12.70 35.25 -51.90
CA ASN A 730 -12.36 36.10 -53.02
C ASN A 730 -10.84 36.27 -53.18
N ASN A 731 -10.42 36.78 -54.34
CA ASN A 731 -9.01 36.98 -54.68
C ASN A 731 -8.26 37.94 -53.74
N MET A 732 -8.97 38.82 -53.01
CA MET A 732 -8.35 39.77 -52.09
C MET A 732 -8.14 39.18 -50.69
N THR A 733 -9.11 38.41 -50.18
CA THR A 733 -9.05 37.87 -48.82
C THR A 733 -8.28 36.55 -48.77
N GLU A 734 -8.49 35.66 -49.73
CA GLU A 734 -7.93 34.30 -49.73
C GLU A 734 -7.50 33.86 -51.14
N PRO A 735 -6.46 34.50 -51.74
CA PRO A 735 -6.06 34.29 -53.13
C PRO A 735 -5.74 32.82 -53.46
N GLN A 736 -5.11 32.09 -52.52
CA GLN A 736 -4.74 30.69 -52.71
C GLN A 736 -5.97 29.77 -52.81
N LYS A 737 -7.05 30.04 -52.07
CA LYS A 737 -8.29 29.26 -52.17
C LYS A 737 -9.06 29.65 -53.42
N TYR A 738 -9.08 30.94 -53.75
CA TYR A 738 -9.71 31.45 -54.98
C TYR A 738 -9.12 30.80 -56.24
N GLU A 739 -7.80 30.70 -56.35
CA GLU A 739 -7.13 30.04 -57.47
C GLU A 739 -7.54 28.55 -57.60
N LYS A 740 -7.59 27.83 -56.46
CA LYS A 740 -8.01 26.43 -56.41
C LYS A 740 -9.49 26.24 -56.77
N LEU A 741 -10.36 27.15 -56.35
CA LEU A 741 -11.79 27.15 -56.72
C LEU A 741 -11.96 27.38 -58.22
N ARG A 742 -11.23 28.36 -58.77
CA ARG A 742 -11.26 28.66 -60.20
C ARG A 742 -10.77 27.46 -61.02
N ALA A 743 -9.67 26.82 -60.62
CA ALA A 743 -9.18 25.61 -61.29
C ALA A 743 -10.19 24.44 -61.24
N ALA A 744 -10.90 24.28 -60.11
CA ALA A 744 -11.96 23.29 -59.98
C ALA A 744 -13.13 23.60 -60.93
N TYR A 745 -13.59 24.84 -60.98
CA TYR A 745 -14.66 25.28 -61.88
C TYR A 745 -14.26 25.12 -63.36
N GLU A 746 -13.08 25.59 -63.77
CA GLU A 746 -12.60 25.49 -65.17
C GLU A 746 -12.49 24.04 -65.67
N THR A 747 -12.27 23.09 -64.76
CA THR A 747 -12.18 21.66 -65.10
C THR A 747 -13.54 20.97 -65.06
N LEU A 748 -14.37 21.27 -64.06
CA LEU A 748 -15.64 20.57 -63.84
C LEU A 748 -16.81 21.15 -64.65
N HIS A 749 -16.79 22.45 -64.99
CA HIS A 749 -17.83 23.09 -65.80
C HIS A 749 -17.70 22.74 -67.28
N ASP A 750 -16.47 22.48 -67.76
CA ASP A 750 -16.21 22.00 -69.12
C ASP A 750 -16.59 20.52 -69.25
N PRO A 751 -17.56 20.15 -70.11
CA PRO A 751 -18.04 18.78 -70.20
C PRO A 751 -16.97 17.75 -70.59
N GLU A 752 -16.01 18.13 -71.44
CA GLU A 752 -14.94 17.25 -71.91
C GLU A 752 -13.92 17.04 -70.80
N LYS A 753 -13.45 18.11 -70.15
CA LYS A 753 -12.49 17.99 -69.04
C LYS A 753 -13.09 17.25 -67.85
N LYS A 754 -14.36 17.50 -67.54
CA LYS A 754 -15.10 16.77 -66.50
C LYS A 754 -15.17 15.29 -66.80
N PHE A 755 -15.47 14.90 -68.05
CA PHE A 755 -15.52 13.49 -68.45
C PHE A 755 -14.21 12.76 -68.14
N TYR A 756 -13.07 13.33 -68.56
CA TYR A 756 -11.75 12.72 -68.29
C TYR A 756 -11.38 12.74 -66.80
N TYR A 757 -11.79 13.78 -66.07
CA TYR A 757 -11.60 13.84 -64.63
C TYR A 757 -12.38 12.73 -63.89
N ASP A 758 -13.61 12.46 -64.33
CA ASP A 758 -14.50 11.44 -63.75
C ASP A 758 -14.13 10.01 -64.14
N LEU A 759 -13.22 9.79 -65.10
CA LEU A 759 -12.77 8.46 -65.47
C LEU A 759 -12.06 7.77 -64.28
N PRO A 760 -12.33 6.46 -64.08
CA PRO A 760 -11.66 5.70 -63.04
C PRO A 760 -10.15 5.65 -63.30
N CYS A 761 -9.38 5.65 -62.22
CA CYS A 761 -7.95 5.49 -62.31
C CYS A 761 -7.56 4.10 -62.81
N LEU A 762 -6.62 4.05 -63.76
CA LEU A 762 -5.97 2.81 -64.16
C LEU A 762 -4.78 2.56 -63.22
N LYS A 763 -4.83 1.47 -62.44
CA LYS A 763 -3.76 1.14 -61.51
C LYS A 763 -2.59 0.47 -62.25
N PHE A 764 -1.45 1.15 -62.31
CA PHE A 764 -0.19 0.63 -62.88
C PHE A 764 0.87 0.56 -61.78
N PHE A 765 1.30 -0.65 -61.38
CA PHE A 765 2.32 -0.83 -60.32
C PHE A 765 2.01 -0.08 -59.01
N GLY A 766 0.73 0.03 -58.65
CA GLY A 766 0.28 0.78 -57.47
C GLY A 766 0.22 2.30 -57.66
N LEU A 767 0.41 2.81 -58.88
CA LEU A 767 0.26 4.21 -59.25
C LEU A 767 -1.03 4.45 -60.04
N CYS A 768 -1.64 5.62 -59.82
CA CYS A 768 -2.87 6.04 -60.49
C CYS A 768 -2.55 6.68 -61.86
N GLY A 769 -2.97 6.02 -62.94
CA GLY A 769 -2.93 6.53 -64.31
C GLY A 769 -4.29 7.08 -64.74
N LYS A 770 -4.38 8.39 -65.02
CA LYS A 770 -5.58 9.05 -65.58
C LYS A 770 -5.43 9.24 -67.08
N ARG A 771 -6.46 8.87 -67.84
CA ARG A 771 -6.50 9.05 -69.30
C ARG A 771 -6.80 10.51 -69.64
N GLN A 772 -6.08 11.06 -70.63
CA GLN A 772 -6.24 12.42 -71.11
C GLN A 772 -6.94 12.49 -72.47
N ALA A 773 -7.36 13.69 -72.87
CA ALA A 773 -8.06 13.96 -74.11
C ALA A 773 -7.23 13.64 -75.38
N ASP A 774 -5.90 13.71 -75.28
CA ASP A 774 -4.95 13.38 -76.35
C ASP A 774 -4.69 11.86 -76.48
N GLY A 775 -5.34 11.04 -75.66
CA GLY A 775 -5.14 9.58 -75.61
C GLY A 775 -3.95 9.15 -74.74
N GLY A 776 -3.19 10.09 -74.17
CA GLY A 776 -2.13 9.82 -73.21
C GLY A 776 -2.65 9.37 -71.84
N ILE A 777 -1.75 8.80 -71.05
CA ILE A 777 -2.01 8.46 -69.64
C ILE A 777 -1.06 9.31 -68.79
N SER A 778 -1.60 10.22 -67.99
CA SER A 778 -0.82 10.87 -66.94
C SER A 778 -0.78 9.99 -65.71
N ILE A 779 0.42 9.60 -65.31
CA ILE A 779 0.66 8.81 -64.10
C ILE A 779 0.96 9.80 -62.97
N SER A 780 0.17 9.76 -61.90
CA SER A 780 0.50 10.44 -60.65
C SER A 780 1.04 9.46 -59.63
N MET A 781 1.98 9.91 -58.80
CA MET A 781 2.67 9.08 -57.79
C MET A 781 1.79 8.63 -56.60
N ASP A 782 0.52 9.02 -56.56
CA ASP A 782 -0.33 8.83 -55.39
C ASP A 782 -1.52 7.91 -55.70
N ASN A 783 -1.74 6.93 -54.80
CA ASN A 783 -2.93 6.08 -54.69
C ASN A 783 -4.06 6.83 -53.99
#